data_AF-A0A957HUS9-F1
#
_entry.id   AF-A0A957HUS9-F1
#
_cell.length_a   1.000
_cell.length_b   1.000
_cell.length_c   1.000
_cell.angle_alpha   90.00
_cell.angle_beta   90.00
_cell.angle_gamma   90.00
#
_symmetry.space_group_name_H-M   'P 1'
#
loop_
_entity.id
_entity.type
_entity.pdbx_description
1 polymer ?
#
loop_
_entity_poly.entity_id
_entity_poly.type
_entity_poly.pdbx_seq_one_letter_code
_entity_poly.pdbx_strand_id
1 'polypeptide(L)'
;GSLGVTLTYTIDQVNPFWFARVDENRGAGDPALHGNNQCVPKSPASYEPGFNTQTYFALYYQQDDGHGGHIDTPLASYTGNTGDGRDVNGFHQTDMHWVSPGADKQGYDYPIADTPGVSEVPTNEGNSSFEIDLTSDVPNIVTDPATGVRTLYLDVTTLSGALENVFEIWAGPPDYADTMPSDVNARNLAIVNDPGAHHADGVQVEAIGVLPINNLYGNAIDWPIADFSPTAAGGTVSISIFDMDSGAQPPITFFFDSIPESAWSLTFSDPGVDDPDGVPAGTRCEIGSCNDQWVSPSYQITIPGDLSNCDPLNPTQADCTPFVGGRLMARVHGGEFDTHVWQVTADLPTATDPTQSCTAFPIAVHEGTRSVTPPGQGASPYPDAADFDYPSPPPAYTDFYDHTPDVPLLSAAAGDLFYLQQGFGSGNFGWLLWNEGKPGNEGTLADSLTWPGDSFDYADHGDTQIYPAAHGIPYIVRGYVEPGDSMDLMLHQQDWVAANTGSVNSAAVRDALETLVDDAPVLRLIVWDQGAEQGSNGRYRIQRFGLFRLIGFHLSQSGQGGSWVLLEFMGFDDSCGQLQTTEDIDLTIGNLQVIDQGTLHQEQPFSVQATISNTGTVDVNSQFFVDLYLNPTQTDPLLIDESVGYTAVPALAAGTQQTVTITTTAGTTRLLNNALYAMVDSLNQTGETDETNNVVQIEFDVLPKEEWLIYLPLVKRP
;
A
#
# COMPACT_ATOMS: atom_id res chain seq x y z
N GLY A 1 -55.74 -19.46 -26.81
CA GLY A 1 -54.57 -20.27 -26.44
C GLY A 1 -53.40 -19.34 -26.29
N SER A 2 -53.19 -18.84 -25.08
CA SER A 2 -51.94 -18.20 -24.67
C SER A 2 -51.31 -19.17 -23.69
N LEU A 3 -50.21 -19.80 -24.11
CA LEU A 3 -49.39 -20.63 -23.23
C LEU A 3 -48.75 -19.69 -22.22
N GLY A 4 -49.40 -19.54 -21.06
CA GLY A 4 -48.76 -18.96 -19.89
C GLY A 4 -47.70 -19.93 -19.43
N VAL A 5 -46.45 -19.66 -19.83
CA VAL A 5 -45.29 -20.29 -19.21
C VAL A 5 -45.15 -19.61 -17.85
N THR A 6 -45.68 -20.24 -16.81
CA THR A 6 -45.31 -19.90 -15.44
C THR A 6 -43.87 -20.36 -15.27
N LEU A 7 -42.91 -19.43 -15.37
CA LEU A 7 -41.55 -19.67 -14.93
C LEU A 7 -41.59 -19.69 -13.39
N THR A 8 -41.81 -20.87 -12.81
CA THR A 8 -41.48 -21.13 -11.40
C THR A 8 -39.97 -21.16 -11.31
N TYR A 9 -39.35 -20.00 -11.10
CA TYR A 9 -38.04 -19.96 -10.48
C TYR A 9 -38.23 -20.45 -9.05
N THR A 10 -37.52 -21.51 -8.66
CA THR A 10 -37.36 -21.80 -7.24
C THR A 10 -36.45 -20.72 -6.67
N ILE A 11 -36.62 -20.38 -5.39
CA ILE A 11 -35.78 -19.37 -4.71
C ILE A 11 -34.27 -19.67 -4.86
N ASP A 12 -33.94 -20.94 -5.13
CA ASP A 12 -32.60 -21.47 -5.41
C ASP A 12 -31.96 -20.98 -6.72
N GLN A 13 -32.68 -20.23 -7.58
CA GLN A 13 -32.18 -19.75 -8.89
C GLN A 13 -31.87 -18.25 -8.92
N VAL A 14 -32.02 -17.55 -7.79
CA VAL A 14 -31.77 -16.12 -7.65
C VAL A 14 -30.83 -15.92 -6.46
N ASN A 15 -29.74 -15.19 -6.71
CA ASN A 15 -28.66 -14.81 -5.79
C ASN A 15 -28.77 -15.39 -4.34
N PRO A 16 -27.99 -16.42 -3.96
CA PRO A 16 -28.10 -17.11 -2.68
C PRO A 16 -27.62 -16.28 -1.46
N PHE A 17 -27.16 -15.05 -1.68
CA PHE A 17 -26.71 -14.14 -0.63
C PHE A 17 -27.86 -13.23 -0.20
N TRP A 18 -28.63 -13.68 0.78
CA TRP A 18 -29.74 -12.93 1.38
C TRP A 18 -29.23 -12.29 2.67
N PHE A 19 -29.27 -10.96 2.77
CA PHE A 19 -28.92 -10.24 4.00
C PHE A 19 -30.18 -9.70 4.66
N ALA A 20 -30.33 -9.93 5.96
CA ALA A 20 -31.46 -9.51 6.78
C ALA A 20 -30.96 -8.62 7.93
N ARG A 21 -31.65 -7.51 8.20
CA ARG A 21 -31.41 -6.75 9.43
C ARG A 21 -31.88 -7.58 10.63
N VAL A 22 -30.93 -8.02 11.46
CA VAL A 22 -31.19 -8.52 12.81
C VAL A 22 -30.75 -7.42 13.77
N ASP A 23 -31.66 -7.01 14.65
CA ASP A 23 -31.42 -6.14 15.80
C ASP A 23 -31.80 -6.98 17.01
N GLU A 24 -30.88 -7.84 17.44
CA GLU A 24 -31.12 -8.75 18.55
C GLU A 24 -30.58 -8.15 19.85
N ASN A 25 -31.52 -7.80 20.74
CA ASN A 25 -31.20 -7.22 22.03
C ASN A 25 -30.63 -8.31 22.98
N ARG A 26 -29.35 -8.66 22.82
CA ARG A 26 -28.60 -9.54 23.73
C ARG A 26 -27.79 -8.68 24.70
N GLY A 27 -27.74 -9.07 25.97
CA GLY A 27 -27.05 -8.31 27.01
C GLY A 27 -25.88 -9.11 27.58
N ALA A 28 -24.70 -8.50 27.67
CA ALA A 28 -23.64 -8.99 28.54
C ALA A 28 -24.02 -8.66 30.00
N GLY A 29 -24.39 -9.68 30.77
CA GLY A 29 -24.73 -9.49 32.19
C GLY A 29 -23.53 -8.98 33.00
N ASP A 30 -23.79 -8.04 33.91
CA ASP A 30 -22.81 -7.52 34.88
C ASP A 30 -22.14 -8.67 35.69
N PRO A 31 -20.81 -8.87 35.56
CA PRO A 31 -20.08 -9.91 36.31
C PRO A 31 -20.14 -9.74 37.83
N ALA A 32 -20.38 -8.52 38.32
CA ALA A 32 -20.38 -8.21 39.75
C ALA A 32 -21.66 -8.68 40.47
N LEU A 33 -22.74 -8.95 39.73
CA LEU A 33 -24.02 -9.39 40.31
C LEU A 33 -24.22 -10.90 40.25
N HIS A 34 -23.53 -11.61 39.34
CA HIS A 34 -23.69 -13.05 39.16
C HIS A 34 -22.32 -13.72 38.96
N GLY A 35 -21.84 -14.37 40.02
CA GLY A 35 -20.61 -15.14 39.96
C GLY A 35 -20.69 -16.23 38.89
N ASN A 36 -19.59 -16.35 38.15
CA ASN A 36 -19.21 -17.38 37.16
C ASN A 36 -19.46 -16.94 35.71
N ASN A 37 -18.39 -16.88 34.92
CA ASN A 37 -18.27 -16.56 33.48
C ASN A 37 -19.30 -17.24 32.55
N GLN A 38 -20.57 -16.87 32.65
CA GLN A 38 -21.61 -17.22 31.71
C GLN A 38 -22.34 -15.92 31.35
N CYS A 39 -22.34 -15.55 30.07
CA CYS A 39 -23.42 -14.75 29.52
C CYS A 39 -24.70 -15.55 29.73
N VAL A 40 -25.52 -15.20 30.72
CA VAL A 40 -26.76 -15.95 30.99
C VAL A 40 -27.78 -15.60 29.90
N PRO A 41 -28.53 -16.57 29.35
CA PRO A 41 -29.55 -16.33 28.33
C PRO A 41 -30.76 -15.63 28.96
N LYS A 42 -30.71 -14.31 29.05
CA LYS A 42 -31.91 -13.49 29.15
C LYS A 42 -31.70 -12.24 28.33
N SER A 43 -32.15 -12.30 27.08
CA SER A 43 -32.74 -11.12 26.43
C SER A 43 -33.61 -10.43 27.49
N PRO A 44 -33.42 -9.12 27.74
CA PRO A 44 -34.24 -8.42 28.71
C PRO A 44 -35.72 -8.62 28.36
N ALA A 45 -36.58 -8.75 29.37
CA ALA A 45 -38.01 -9.03 29.16
C ALA A 45 -38.75 -7.92 28.38
N SER A 46 -38.08 -6.79 28.18
CA SER A 46 -38.45 -5.63 27.39
C SER A 46 -37.17 -4.98 26.87
N TYR A 47 -37.26 -4.31 25.73
CA TYR A 47 -36.18 -3.49 25.17
C TYR A 47 -35.57 -2.54 26.22
N GLU A 48 -34.23 -2.48 26.28
CA GLU A 48 -33.49 -1.60 27.18
C GLU A 48 -32.41 -0.81 26.41
N PRO A 49 -32.54 0.53 26.31
CA PRO A 49 -31.67 1.36 25.46
C PRO A 49 -30.18 1.29 25.83
N GLY A 50 -29.87 0.96 27.09
CA GLY A 50 -28.49 0.85 27.57
C GLY A 50 -27.71 -0.31 26.95
N PHE A 51 -28.38 -1.24 26.26
CA PHE A 51 -27.73 -2.32 25.54
C PHE A 51 -27.49 -2.00 24.06
N ASN A 52 -28.11 -0.96 23.51
CA ASN A 52 -27.98 -0.60 22.10
C ASN A 52 -26.53 -0.48 21.67
N THR A 53 -26.20 -1.18 20.58
CA THR A 53 -24.88 -1.09 20.00
C THR A 53 -24.71 0.23 19.28
N GLN A 54 -23.68 0.97 19.67
CA GLN A 54 -23.25 2.16 18.96
C GLN A 54 -22.17 1.77 17.97
N THR A 55 -22.46 1.96 16.68
CA THR A 55 -21.56 1.57 15.60
C THR A 55 -21.00 2.81 14.92
N TYR A 56 -19.70 2.87 14.67
CA TYR A 56 -19.06 3.83 13.79
C TYR A 56 -18.86 3.20 12.42
N PHE A 57 -19.33 3.87 11.38
CA PHE A 57 -19.18 3.48 9.99
C PHE A 57 -18.28 4.51 9.32
N ALA A 58 -17.25 4.05 8.61
CA ALA A 58 -16.39 4.89 7.79
C ALA A 58 -16.27 4.26 6.39
N LEU A 59 -16.83 4.96 5.41
CA LEU A 59 -16.73 4.62 4.00
C LEU A 59 -15.54 5.39 3.39
N TYR A 60 -14.65 4.68 2.74
CA TYR A 60 -13.49 5.24 2.05
C TYR A 60 -13.16 4.43 0.79
N TYR A 61 -12.26 4.93 -0.02
CA TYR A 61 -11.69 4.19 -1.15
C TYR A 61 -10.18 4.38 -1.18
N GLN A 62 -9.47 3.46 -1.81
CA GLN A 62 -8.06 3.65 -2.09
C GLN A 62 -7.92 4.46 -3.38
N GLN A 63 -7.28 5.61 -3.25
CA GLN A 63 -6.93 6.46 -4.37
C GLN A 63 -5.51 6.11 -4.82
N ASP A 64 -5.33 5.94 -6.14
CA ASP A 64 -4.00 5.93 -6.75
C ASP A 64 -3.39 7.33 -6.63
N ASP A 65 -2.24 7.42 -5.97
CA ASP A 65 -1.51 8.67 -5.79
C ASP A 65 -0.72 9.10 -7.04
N GLY A 66 -0.75 8.30 -8.10
CA GLY A 66 -0.02 8.52 -9.35
C GLY A 66 1.45 8.04 -9.29
N HIS A 67 1.86 7.45 -8.17
CA HIS A 67 3.19 6.94 -7.88
C HIS A 67 3.18 5.46 -7.47
N GLY A 68 2.06 4.77 -7.66
CA GLY A 68 1.90 3.36 -7.28
C GLY A 68 1.65 3.15 -5.78
N GLY A 69 1.51 4.23 -5.01
CA GLY A 69 1.01 4.20 -3.65
C GLY A 69 -0.53 4.27 -3.62
N HIS A 70 -1.10 3.85 -2.49
CA HIS A 70 -2.54 3.91 -2.26
C HIS A 70 -2.80 4.79 -1.04
N ILE A 71 -3.68 5.77 -1.20
CA ILE A 71 -4.10 6.66 -0.13
C ILE A 71 -5.57 6.38 0.19
N ASP A 72 -5.84 5.99 1.43
CA ASP A 72 -7.22 5.86 1.93
C ASP A 72 -7.89 7.24 1.93
N THR A 73 -8.83 7.43 1.03
CA THR A 73 -9.54 8.69 0.86
C THR A 73 -10.95 8.56 1.45
N PRO A 74 -11.26 9.28 2.54
CA PRO A 74 -12.56 9.18 3.20
C PRO A 74 -13.67 9.73 2.30
N LEU A 75 -14.82 9.04 2.28
CA LEU A 75 -16.01 9.42 1.53
C LEU A 75 -17.14 9.87 2.45
N ALA A 76 -17.43 9.06 3.47
CA ALA A 76 -18.49 9.34 4.43
C ALA A 76 -18.19 8.65 5.76
N SER A 77 -18.70 9.22 6.85
CA SER A 77 -18.64 8.55 8.15
C SER A 77 -19.91 8.82 8.95
N TYR A 78 -20.38 7.83 9.71
CA TYR A 78 -21.54 7.95 10.57
C TYR A 78 -21.32 7.22 11.89
N THR A 79 -21.60 7.89 13.00
CA THR A 79 -21.70 7.22 14.31
C THR A 79 -23.17 7.02 14.64
N GLY A 80 -23.58 5.77 14.77
CA GLY A 80 -24.89 5.35 15.26
C GLY A 80 -25.24 6.01 16.60
N ASN A 81 -26.52 6.14 16.89
CA ASN A 81 -26.98 6.68 18.16
C ASN A 81 -27.34 5.53 19.10
N THR A 82 -26.96 5.59 20.37
CA THR A 82 -27.40 4.62 21.38
C THR A 82 -28.90 4.73 21.72
N GLY A 83 -29.62 5.70 21.12
CA GLY A 83 -31.00 6.02 21.43
C GLY A 83 -31.12 6.87 22.69
N ASP A 84 -31.91 7.95 22.65
CA ASP A 84 -32.02 8.93 23.75
C ASP A 84 -33.21 8.66 24.70
N GLY A 85 -33.86 7.50 24.56
CA GLY A 85 -35.03 7.12 25.34
C GLY A 85 -36.32 7.89 25.03
N ARG A 86 -36.35 8.74 24.00
CA ARG A 86 -37.59 9.43 23.58
C ARG A 86 -38.47 8.58 22.66
N ASP A 87 -37.89 7.65 21.92
CA ASP A 87 -38.58 6.84 20.91
C ASP A 87 -38.90 5.41 21.40
N VAL A 88 -39.48 5.28 22.59
CA VAL A 88 -39.77 4.02 23.32
C VAL A 88 -40.77 3.03 22.66
N ASN A 89 -41.10 3.20 21.38
CA ASN A 89 -42.08 2.36 20.66
C ASN A 89 -41.46 1.48 19.57
N GLY A 90 -40.15 1.21 19.62
CA GLY A 90 -39.45 0.38 18.62
C GLY A 90 -38.97 1.13 17.39
N PHE A 91 -38.93 2.46 17.45
CA PHE A 91 -38.47 3.35 16.37
C PHE A 91 -37.07 3.88 16.67
N HIS A 92 -36.12 2.96 16.86
CA HIS A 92 -34.77 3.34 17.21
C HIS A 92 -33.91 3.42 15.96
N GLN A 93 -33.47 4.65 15.66
CA GLN A 93 -32.45 4.97 14.65
C GLN A 93 -31.05 4.59 15.17
N THR A 94 -30.90 3.39 15.74
CA THR A 94 -29.64 2.98 16.36
C THR A 94 -28.56 2.71 15.33
N ASP A 95 -28.96 2.30 14.10
CA ASP A 95 -28.05 1.88 13.05
C ASP A 95 -28.51 2.27 11.62
N MET A 96 -27.65 2.06 10.63
CA MET A 96 -27.87 2.46 9.25
C MET A 96 -29.03 1.68 8.58
N HIS A 97 -30.23 2.26 8.49
CA HIS A 97 -31.30 1.76 7.59
C HIS A 97 -31.24 2.36 6.18
N TRP A 98 -30.35 3.33 5.99
CA TRP A 98 -30.50 4.42 5.04
C TRP A 98 -30.01 4.14 3.62
N VAL A 99 -29.33 3.00 3.41
CA VAL A 99 -28.54 2.75 2.19
C VAL A 99 -29.10 1.62 1.31
N SER A 100 -30.25 1.06 1.68
CA SER A 100 -30.88 0.00 0.89
C SER A 100 -31.85 0.58 -0.18
N PRO A 101 -31.77 0.18 -1.46
CA PRO A 101 -32.64 0.70 -2.51
C PRO A 101 -34.12 0.55 -2.20
N GLY A 102 -34.89 1.63 -2.36
CA GLY A 102 -36.32 1.61 -2.07
C GLY A 102 -36.66 1.90 -0.62
N ALA A 103 -35.69 2.03 0.30
CA ALA A 103 -35.96 2.57 1.63
C ALA A 103 -36.64 3.94 1.49
N ASP A 104 -37.85 4.06 2.05
CA ASP A 104 -38.70 5.22 1.82
C ASP A 104 -38.03 6.50 2.36
N LYS A 105 -37.62 7.42 1.46
CA LYS A 105 -37.10 8.76 1.81
C LYS A 105 -38.12 9.62 2.59
N GLN A 106 -39.37 9.16 2.69
CA GLN A 106 -40.47 9.77 3.45
C GLN A 106 -41.08 8.82 4.50
N GLY A 107 -40.48 7.65 4.71
CA GLY A 107 -40.98 6.63 5.62
C GLY A 107 -40.79 7.04 7.08
N TYR A 108 -41.57 6.43 7.97
CA TYR A 108 -41.54 6.67 9.42
C TYR A 108 -40.16 6.55 10.09
N ASP A 109 -39.19 5.97 9.39
CA ASP A 109 -37.81 5.80 9.84
C ASP A 109 -36.86 6.87 9.31
N TYR A 110 -37.27 7.75 8.37
CA TYR A 110 -36.53 8.97 7.99
C TYR A 110 -36.66 10.03 9.09
N PRO A 111 -35.64 10.84 9.48
CA PRO A 111 -35.87 11.89 10.46
C PRO A 111 -36.97 12.79 9.89
N ILE A 112 -38.13 12.79 10.55
CA ILE A 112 -39.33 13.45 10.05
C ILE A 112 -38.96 14.91 9.73
N ALA A 113 -39.15 15.28 8.46
CA ALA A 113 -38.91 16.60 7.89
C ALA A 113 -39.71 17.75 8.56
N ASP A 114 -40.45 17.48 9.64
CA ASP A 114 -41.16 18.48 10.44
C ASP A 114 -40.25 19.20 11.46
N THR A 115 -38.94 18.94 11.46
CA THR A 115 -37.96 19.81 12.13
C THR A 115 -37.27 20.69 11.08
N PRO A 116 -37.67 21.98 10.92
CA PRO A 116 -37.00 22.88 10.00
C PRO A 116 -35.51 22.99 10.34
N GLY A 117 -34.65 22.46 9.47
CA GLY A 117 -33.19 22.57 9.59
C GLY A 117 -32.41 21.26 9.74
N VAL A 118 -33.04 20.08 9.72
CA VAL A 118 -32.34 18.78 9.70
C VAL A 118 -32.56 18.14 8.33
N SER A 119 -31.67 18.44 7.38
CA SER A 119 -31.85 18.03 5.97
C SER A 119 -31.07 16.76 5.60
N GLU A 120 -30.10 16.32 6.38
CA GLU A 120 -29.09 15.39 5.87
C GLU A 120 -28.40 14.66 7.04
N VAL A 121 -27.91 13.44 6.79
CA VAL A 121 -27.10 12.71 7.76
C VAL A 121 -25.89 13.58 8.09
N PRO A 122 -25.58 13.87 9.37
CA PRO A 122 -24.38 14.59 9.72
C PRO A 122 -23.18 13.69 9.45
N THR A 123 -22.67 13.75 8.23
CA THR A 123 -21.39 13.17 7.85
C THR A 123 -20.30 14.16 8.24
N ASN A 124 -19.24 13.66 8.87
CA ASN A 124 -18.11 14.52 9.23
C ASN A 124 -17.27 14.93 8.00
N GLU A 125 -17.43 14.24 6.86
CA GLU A 125 -16.52 14.28 5.70
C GLU A 125 -17.14 14.83 4.40
N GLY A 126 -18.13 15.71 4.48
CA GLY A 126 -18.56 16.55 3.33
C GLY A 126 -19.54 15.94 2.32
N ASN A 127 -19.61 14.62 2.12
CA ASN A 127 -20.75 13.99 1.44
C ASN A 127 -21.82 13.63 2.47
N SER A 128 -22.96 14.32 2.42
CA SER A 128 -24.05 14.17 3.38
C SER A 128 -24.90 12.90 3.23
N SER A 129 -24.47 11.99 2.37
CA SER A 129 -25.10 10.70 2.11
C SER A 129 -24.05 9.60 1.91
N PHE A 130 -24.38 8.35 2.27
CA PHE A 130 -23.62 7.16 1.86
C PHE A 130 -23.94 6.76 0.40
N GLU A 131 -24.54 7.66 -0.39
CA GLU A 131 -24.72 7.50 -1.83
C GLU A 131 -23.44 8.01 -2.51
N ILE A 132 -22.74 7.15 -3.27
CA ILE A 132 -21.47 7.47 -3.94
C ILE A 132 -21.67 7.47 -5.46
N ASP A 133 -21.39 8.59 -6.11
CA ASP A 133 -21.28 8.65 -7.57
C ASP A 133 -19.87 8.21 -7.99
N LEU A 134 -19.79 7.01 -8.59
CA LEU A 134 -18.54 6.40 -9.03
C LEU A 134 -17.78 7.22 -10.10
N THR A 135 -18.41 8.25 -10.69
CA THR A 135 -17.80 9.10 -11.70
C THR A 135 -17.22 10.40 -11.14
N SER A 136 -17.77 10.91 -10.03
CA SER A 136 -17.36 12.20 -9.45
C SER A 136 -16.75 12.10 -8.06
N ASP A 137 -17.19 11.13 -7.25
CA ASP A 137 -16.89 11.11 -5.82
C ASP A 137 -15.63 10.31 -5.50
N VAL A 138 -15.20 9.45 -6.44
CA VAL A 138 -14.05 8.54 -6.29
C VAL A 138 -13.03 8.72 -7.43
N PRO A 139 -12.50 9.94 -7.64
CA PRO A 139 -11.49 10.19 -8.67
C PRO A 139 -10.26 9.32 -8.42
N ASN A 140 -9.73 8.69 -9.47
CA ASN A 140 -8.54 7.84 -9.40
C ASN A 140 -8.67 6.67 -8.39
N ILE A 141 -9.89 6.14 -8.19
CA ILE A 141 -10.07 4.90 -7.46
C ILE A 141 -9.21 3.78 -8.05
N VAL A 142 -8.47 3.10 -7.18
CA VAL A 142 -7.66 1.94 -7.56
C VAL A 142 -8.56 0.94 -8.28
N THR A 143 -8.12 0.57 -9.47
CA THR A 143 -8.80 -0.41 -10.30
C THR A 143 -7.91 -1.62 -10.38
N ASP A 144 -8.40 -2.77 -9.93
CA ASP A 144 -7.68 -4.04 -10.05
C ASP A 144 -7.39 -4.29 -11.55
N PRO A 145 -6.11 -4.43 -11.93
CA PRO A 145 -5.73 -4.48 -13.34
C PRO A 145 -6.14 -5.79 -14.02
N ALA A 146 -6.31 -6.88 -13.27
CA ALA A 146 -6.66 -8.20 -13.82
C ALA A 146 -8.17 -8.37 -14.03
N THR A 147 -8.98 -7.71 -13.20
CA THR A 147 -10.44 -7.89 -13.15
C THR A 147 -11.21 -6.64 -13.57
N GLY A 148 -10.57 -5.47 -13.57
CA GLY A 148 -11.20 -4.17 -13.78
C GLY A 148 -12.09 -3.73 -12.61
N VAL A 149 -12.04 -4.45 -11.48
CA VAL A 149 -12.87 -4.17 -10.30
C VAL A 149 -12.36 -2.93 -9.59
N ARG A 150 -13.28 -2.13 -9.08
CA ARG A 150 -13.01 -0.96 -8.23
C ARG A 150 -13.63 -1.22 -6.86
N THR A 151 -12.87 -0.98 -5.80
CA THR A 151 -13.25 -1.37 -4.44
C THR A 151 -13.51 -0.16 -3.56
N LEU A 152 -14.67 -0.13 -2.92
CA LEU A 152 -15.00 0.78 -1.82
C LEU A 152 -14.93 0.00 -0.51
N TYR A 153 -14.39 0.62 0.53
CA TYR A 153 -14.20 0.00 1.84
C TYR A 153 -15.16 0.62 2.84
N LEU A 154 -15.95 -0.21 3.52
CA LEU A 154 -16.74 0.20 4.67
C LEU A 154 -16.13 -0.40 5.94
N ASP A 155 -15.45 0.44 6.72
CA ASP A 155 -15.01 0.07 8.07
C ASP A 155 -16.18 0.24 9.05
N VAL A 156 -16.38 -0.78 9.88
CA VAL A 156 -17.46 -0.88 10.86
C VAL A 156 -16.85 -1.16 12.23
N THR A 157 -16.84 -0.14 13.08
CA THR A 157 -16.29 -0.21 14.43
C THR A 157 -17.39 -0.15 15.48
N THR A 158 -17.51 -1.19 16.29
CA THR A 158 -18.36 -1.18 17.49
C THR A 158 -17.74 -0.28 18.57
N LEU A 159 -18.42 0.82 18.93
CA LEU A 159 -17.95 1.75 19.97
C LEU A 159 -18.47 1.38 21.37
N SER A 160 -19.70 0.87 21.47
CA SER A 160 -20.33 0.45 22.73
C SER A 160 -21.56 -0.42 22.49
N GLY A 161 -22.14 -0.99 23.56
CA GLY A 161 -23.37 -1.78 23.53
C GLY A 161 -23.14 -3.29 23.50
N ALA A 162 -24.22 -4.05 23.38
CA ALA A 162 -24.24 -5.51 23.46
C ALA A 162 -25.18 -6.18 22.44
N LEU A 163 -25.84 -5.39 21.57
CA LEU A 163 -26.78 -5.91 20.57
C LEU A 163 -26.05 -6.35 19.31
N GLU A 164 -26.64 -7.35 18.66
CA GLU A 164 -26.27 -7.75 17.32
C GLU A 164 -26.87 -6.75 16.33
N ASN A 165 -26.01 -6.14 15.51
CA ASN A 165 -26.39 -5.25 14.43
C ASN A 165 -25.98 -5.87 13.10
N VAL A 166 -26.93 -6.09 12.21
CA VAL A 166 -26.66 -6.48 10.82
C VAL A 166 -26.89 -5.29 9.90
N PHE A 167 -25.92 -5.04 9.02
CA PHE A 167 -25.97 -3.98 8.01
C PHE A 167 -26.00 -4.59 6.60
N GLU A 168 -26.63 -3.88 5.67
CA GLU A 168 -26.72 -4.24 4.26
C GLU A 168 -25.95 -3.17 3.45
N ILE A 169 -25.10 -3.61 2.54
CA ILE A 169 -24.41 -2.73 1.59
C ILE A 169 -24.88 -3.09 0.19
N TRP A 170 -25.19 -2.07 -0.61
CA TRP A 170 -25.69 -2.25 -1.97
C TRP A 170 -24.87 -1.43 -2.98
N ALA A 171 -24.63 -2.01 -4.16
CA ALA A 171 -24.07 -1.34 -5.32
C ALA A 171 -24.97 -1.58 -6.54
N GLY A 172 -25.43 -0.51 -7.20
CA GLY A 172 -26.22 -0.57 -8.42
C GLY A 172 -26.67 0.81 -8.94
N PRO A 173 -27.53 0.87 -9.97
CA PRO A 173 -27.78 2.09 -10.72
C PRO A 173 -28.56 3.16 -9.92
N PRO A 174 -28.33 4.47 -10.16
CA PRO A 174 -28.90 5.55 -9.34
C PRO A 174 -30.43 5.62 -9.27
N ASP A 175 -31.13 5.11 -10.28
CA ASP A 175 -32.60 5.15 -10.36
C ASP A 175 -33.29 4.14 -9.43
N TYR A 176 -32.53 3.20 -8.84
CA TYR A 176 -33.05 2.11 -8.04
C TYR A 176 -33.56 2.53 -6.66
N ALA A 177 -32.99 3.58 -6.06
CA ALA A 177 -33.44 4.08 -4.76
C ALA A 177 -34.92 4.49 -4.78
N ASP A 178 -35.42 4.94 -5.94
CA ASP A 178 -36.78 5.44 -6.12
C ASP A 178 -37.74 4.41 -6.76
N THR A 179 -37.22 3.35 -7.40
CA THR A 179 -38.04 2.35 -8.12
C THR A 179 -38.23 1.03 -7.36
N MET A 180 -37.36 0.73 -6.39
CA MET A 180 -37.47 -0.48 -5.58
C MET A 180 -38.48 -0.30 -4.43
N PRO A 181 -39.27 -1.33 -4.09
CA PRO A 181 -40.12 -1.28 -2.90
C PRO A 181 -39.31 -1.17 -1.60
N SER A 182 -39.84 -0.41 -0.62
CA SER A 182 -39.28 -0.32 0.74
C SER A 182 -39.46 -1.60 1.55
N ASP A 183 -40.55 -2.33 1.29
CA ASP A 183 -40.80 -3.63 1.90
C ASP A 183 -39.85 -4.68 1.31
N VAL A 184 -39.09 -5.34 2.18
CA VAL A 184 -38.07 -6.34 1.82
C VAL A 184 -38.64 -7.45 0.94
N ASN A 185 -39.86 -7.93 1.23
CA ASN A 185 -40.45 -9.02 0.44
C ASN A 185 -40.90 -8.53 -0.95
N ALA A 186 -41.48 -7.34 -1.03
CA ALA A 186 -41.85 -6.72 -2.30
C ALA A 186 -40.62 -6.38 -3.15
N ARG A 187 -39.52 -5.96 -2.51
CA ARG A 187 -38.23 -5.69 -3.15
C ARG A 187 -37.62 -6.95 -3.73
N ASN A 188 -37.57 -8.02 -2.96
CA ASN A 188 -37.10 -9.32 -3.43
C ASN A 188 -37.92 -9.81 -4.62
N LEU A 189 -39.24 -9.62 -4.56
CA LEU A 189 -40.11 -9.95 -5.70
C LEU A 189 -39.85 -9.05 -6.92
N ALA A 190 -39.53 -7.77 -6.73
CA ALA A 190 -39.18 -6.85 -7.81
C ALA A 190 -37.86 -7.22 -8.49
N ILE A 191 -36.82 -7.56 -7.73
CA ILE A 191 -35.52 -8.04 -8.23
C ILE A 191 -35.67 -9.33 -9.03
N VAL A 192 -36.46 -10.29 -8.52
CA VAL A 192 -36.74 -11.56 -9.20
C VAL A 192 -37.48 -11.35 -10.52
N ASN A 193 -38.40 -10.38 -10.56
CA ASN A 193 -39.22 -10.13 -11.75
C ASN A 193 -38.49 -9.32 -12.83
N ASP A 194 -37.42 -8.61 -12.49
CA ASP A 194 -36.59 -7.85 -13.42
C ASP A 194 -35.09 -8.02 -13.16
N PRO A 195 -34.53 -9.20 -13.49
CA PRO A 195 -33.14 -9.49 -13.21
C PRO A 195 -32.15 -8.72 -14.12
N GLY A 196 -32.63 -8.03 -15.16
CA GLY A 196 -31.78 -7.20 -16.01
C GLY A 196 -31.64 -5.76 -15.50
N ALA A 197 -32.45 -5.36 -14.53
CA ALA A 197 -32.43 -4.03 -13.96
C ALA A 197 -31.32 -3.86 -12.90
N HIS A 198 -30.68 -4.94 -12.47
CA HIS A 198 -29.54 -4.90 -11.56
C HIS A 198 -28.21 -5.06 -12.31
N HIS A 199 -27.34 -4.06 -12.20
CA HIS A 199 -25.96 -4.11 -12.66
C HIS A 199 -25.11 -3.29 -11.69
N ALA A 200 -24.06 -3.89 -11.12
CA ALA A 200 -23.16 -3.18 -10.20
C ALA A 200 -22.16 -2.26 -10.92
N ASP A 201 -22.23 -2.15 -12.26
CA ASP A 201 -21.30 -1.37 -13.08
C ASP A 201 -19.81 -1.70 -12.82
N GLY A 202 -19.56 -2.99 -12.60
CA GLY A 202 -18.23 -3.52 -12.30
C GLY A 202 -17.73 -3.21 -10.89
N VAL A 203 -18.60 -2.73 -9.98
CA VAL A 203 -18.25 -2.53 -8.58
C VAL A 203 -18.54 -3.79 -7.77
N GLN A 204 -17.53 -4.25 -7.06
CA GLN A 204 -17.63 -5.30 -6.07
C GLN A 204 -17.64 -4.63 -4.69
N VAL A 205 -18.55 -5.06 -3.82
CA VAL A 205 -18.56 -4.65 -2.42
C VAL A 205 -17.96 -5.77 -1.61
N GLU A 206 -16.84 -5.48 -0.97
CA GLU A 206 -16.15 -6.40 -0.08
C GLU A 206 -16.18 -5.84 1.33
N ALA A 207 -16.42 -6.71 2.28
CA ALA A 207 -16.25 -6.39 3.68
C ALA A 207 -14.95 -7.07 4.14
N ILE A 208 -14.07 -6.30 4.77
CA ILE A 208 -12.77 -6.77 5.30
C ILE A 208 -12.80 -6.56 6.82
N GLY A 209 -12.26 -7.52 7.58
CA GLY A 209 -12.16 -7.44 9.04
C GLY A 209 -13.15 -8.35 9.76
N VAL A 210 -14.09 -7.75 10.51
CA VAL A 210 -15.05 -8.44 11.39
C VAL A 210 -16.38 -8.62 10.65
N LEU A 211 -16.66 -9.82 10.16
CA LEU A 211 -17.78 -10.09 9.23
C LEU A 211 -18.92 -10.85 9.90
N PRO A 212 -20.04 -10.22 10.29
CA PRO A 212 -21.23 -10.95 10.69
C PRO A 212 -21.89 -11.59 9.46
N ILE A 213 -22.00 -12.91 9.45
CA ILE A 213 -22.66 -13.68 8.39
C ILE A 213 -23.79 -14.48 9.02
N ASN A 214 -24.98 -14.35 8.45
CA ASN A 214 -26.14 -15.16 8.81
C ASN A 214 -26.33 -16.26 7.77
N ASN A 215 -26.51 -17.51 8.22
CA ASN A 215 -26.91 -18.60 7.34
C ASN A 215 -28.34 -19.07 7.67
N LEU A 216 -29.23 -19.02 6.67
CA LEU A 216 -30.60 -19.52 6.79
C LEU A 216 -30.79 -20.88 6.11
N TYR A 217 -29.72 -21.53 5.65
CA TYR A 217 -29.77 -22.71 4.79
C TYR A 217 -28.88 -23.85 5.30
N GLY A 218 -29.41 -25.07 5.35
CA GLY A 218 -28.70 -26.27 5.83
C GLY A 218 -27.71 -26.91 4.87
N ASN A 219 -27.51 -26.35 3.68
CA ASN A 219 -26.57 -26.87 2.68
C ASN A 219 -25.16 -26.30 2.88
N ALA A 220 -24.20 -26.82 2.12
CA ALA A 220 -22.88 -26.21 2.01
C ALA A 220 -23.00 -24.85 1.33
N ILE A 221 -22.31 -23.83 1.87
CA ILE A 221 -22.19 -22.52 1.24
C ILE A 221 -20.72 -22.13 1.18
N ASP A 222 -20.31 -21.57 0.04
CA ASP A 222 -18.97 -21.05 -0.20
C ASP A 222 -18.99 -19.53 -0.08
N TRP A 223 -18.17 -18.99 0.82
CA TRP A 223 -18.09 -17.55 1.08
C TRP A 223 -16.70 -17.02 0.78
N PRO A 224 -16.57 -15.93 0.01
CA PRO A 224 -15.32 -15.19 -0.04
C PRO A 224 -15.10 -14.50 1.31
N ILE A 225 -13.93 -14.70 1.92
CA ILE A 225 -13.61 -14.13 3.23
C ILE A 225 -12.41 -13.18 3.22
N ALA A 226 -11.54 -13.24 2.20
CA ALA A 226 -10.44 -12.31 1.97
C ALA A 226 -9.84 -12.49 0.58
N ASP A 227 -9.29 -11.43 0.01
CA ASP A 227 -8.61 -11.45 -1.28
C ASP A 227 -7.10 -11.26 -1.10
N PHE A 228 -6.31 -12.02 -1.87
CA PHE A 228 -4.86 -12.01 -1.76
C PHE A 228 -4.22 -11.89 -3.14
N SER A 229 -3.26 -10.98 -3.27
CA SER A 229 -2.44 -10.83 -4.47
C SER A 229 -1.37 -11.94 -4.56
N PRO A 230 -0.72 -12.15 -5.73
CA PRO A 230 0.37 -13.13 -5.85
C PRO A 230 1.50 -12.93 -4.81
N THR A 231 1.74 -11.69 -4.38
CA THR A 231 2.80 -11.36 -3.40
C THR A 231 2.51 -11.89 -1.99
N ALA A 232 1.29 -12.33 -1.72
CA ALA A 232 0.90 -12.95 -0.45
C ALA A 232 1.36 -14.41 -0.34
N ALA A 233 1.90 -15.00 -1.41
CA ALA A 233 2.42 -16.36 -1.45
C ALA A 233 3.39 -16.66 -0.28
N GLY A 234 3.18 -17.78 0.42
CA GLY A 234 3.97 -18.16 1.60
C GLY A 234 3.61 -17.39 2.88
N GLY A 235 2.74 -16.39 2.81
CA GLY A 235 2.18 -15.69 3.97
C GLY A 235 1.31 -16.60 4.83
N THR A 236 1.02 -16.15 6.05
CA THR A 236 0.11 -16.87 6.96
C THR A 236 -1.15 -16.06 7.22
N VAL A 237 -2.31 -16.69 7.01
CA VAL A 237 -3.63 -16.14 7.33
C VAL A 237 -4.13 -16.79 8.61
N SER A 238 -4.46 -15.97 9.58
CA SER A 238 -5.14 -16.35 10.83
C SER A 238 -6.63 -16.05 10.71
N ILE A 239 -7.47 -17.05 10.98
CA ILE A 239 -8.93 -16.93 10.89
C ILE A 239 -9.57 -17.39 12.20
N SER A 240 -10.39 -16.56 12.82
CA SER A 240 -11.22 -16.95 13.96
C SER A 240 -12.69 -16.71 13.64
N ILE A 241 -13.56 -17.53 14.20
CA ILE A 241 -15.01 -17.46 14.00
C ILE A 241 -15.66 -17.36 15.38
N PHE A 242 -16.54 -16.39 15.59
CA PHE A 242 -17.31 -16.19 16.81
C PHE A 242 -18.72 -16.77 16.65
N ASP A 243 -19.20 -17.45 17.68
CA ASP A 243 -20.60 -17.86 17.84
C ASP A 243 -21.12 -18.78 16.71
N MET A 244 -20.36 -19.82 16.38
CA MET A 244 -20.77 -20.82 15.39
C MET A 244 -21.32 -22.06 16.09
N ASP A 245 -22.57 -21.97 16.56
CA ASP A 245 -23.15 -22.92 17.51
C ASP A 245 -24.46 -23.58 17.04
N SER A 246 -25.28 -22.89 16.24
CA SER A 246 -26.61 -23.36 15.89
C SER A 246 -26.67 -23.81 14.43
N GLY A 247 -26.89 -25.12 14.24
CA GLY A 247 -27.10 -25.70 12.92
C GLY A 247 -25.84 -25.83 12.06
N ALA A 248 -24.72 -25.20 12.42
CA ALA A 248 -23.43 -25.37 11.75
C ALA A 248 -22.89 -26.78 12.00
N GLN A 249 -22.31 -27.39 10.98
CA GLN A 249 -21.78 -28.75 11.03
C GLN A 249 -20.33 -28.74 10.56
N PRO A 250 -19.44 -29.49 11.25
CA PRO A 250 -18.11 -29.72 10.74
C PRO A 250 -18.15 -30.62 9.49
N PRO A 251 -17.13 -30.55 8.62
CA PRO A 251 -15.96 -29.69 8.74
C PRO A 251 -16.13 -28.33 8.05
N ILE A 252 -15.21 -27.40 8.30
CA ILE A 252 -15.03 -26.18 7.52
C ILE A 252 -13.87 -26.38 6.54
N THR A 253 -14.04 -25.97 5.28
CA THR A 253 -12.97 -26.11 4.26
C THR A 253 -12.59 -24.75 3.69
N PHE A 254 -11.31 -24.44 3.67
CA PHE A 254 -10.76 -23.26 3.02
C PHE A 254 -10.10 -23.61 1.70
N PHE A 255 -10.31 -22.79 0.68
CA PHE A 255 -9.70 -22.96 -0.64
C PHE A 255 -9.52 -21.60 -1.32
N PHE A 256 -8.60 -21.50 -2.29
CA PHE A 256 -8.53 -20.33 -3.15
C PHE A 256 -9.32 -20.61 -4.42
N ASP A 257 -10.19 -19.69 -4.84
CA ASP A 257 -10.99 -19.89 -6.06
C ASP A 257 -10.16 -19.87 -7.36
N SER A 258 -8.96 -19.30 -7.31
CA SER A 258 -7.98 -19.33 -8.39
C SER A 258 -7.20 -20.65 -8.49
N ILE A 259 -7.32 -21.53 -7.50
CA ILE A 259 -6.67 -22.84 -7.46
C ILE A 259 -7.74 -23.92 -7.46
N PRO A 260 -7.65 -24.96 -8.31
CA PRO A 260 -8.57 -26.10 -8.20
C PRO A 260 -8.55 -26.68 -6.79
N GLU A 261 -9.72 -26.87 -6.14
CA GLU A 261 -9.79 -27.41 -4.76
C GLU A 261 -9.05 -28.76 -4.60
N SER A 262 -9.03 -29.57 -5.66
CA SER A 262 -8.29 -30.83 -5.69
C SER A 262 -6.76 -30.67 -5.65
N ALA A 263 -6.26 -29.49 -6.00
CA ALA A 263 -4.86 -29.11 -5.94
C ALA A 263 -4.54 -28.47 -4.58
N TRP A 264 -5.42 -27.61 -4.06
CA TRP A 264 -5.23 -27.00 -2.75
C TRP A 264 -6.57 -26.72 -2.06
N SER A 265 -6.74 -27.31 -0.87
CA SER A 265 -7.80 -26.97 0.08
C SER A 265 -7.38 -27.47 1.46
N LEU A 266 -7.81 -26.79 2.51
CA LEU A 266 -7.54 -27.16 3.90
C LEU A 266 -8.86 -27.35 4.65
N THR A 267 -9.07 -28.54 5.18
CA THR A 267 -10.26 -28.88 5.95
C THR A 267 -9.92 -28.90 7.44
N PHE A 268 -10.64 -28.11 8.23
CA PHE A 268 -10.48 -27.98 9.67
C PHE A 268 -11.72 -28.47 10.41
N SER A 269 -11.55 -28.72 11.71
CA SER A 269 -12.59 -29.16 12.64
C SER A 269 -13.27 -30.46 12.21
N ASP A 270 -12.56 -31.33 11.48
CA ASP A 270 -13.06 -32.67 11.14
C ASP A 270 -13.07 -33.56 12.40
N PRO A 271 -14.23 -34.09 12.83
CA PRO A 271 -14.33 -34.78 14.11
C PRO A 271 -13.36 -35.94 14.28
N GLY A 272 -12.46 -35.82 15.26
CA GLY A 272 -11.47 -36.84 15.61
C GLY A 272 -10.19 -36.82 14.75
N VAL A 273 -10.00 -35.79 13.93
CA VAL A 273 -8.81 -35.57 13.10
C VAL A 273 -8.11 -34.29 13.58
N ASP A 274 -6.78 -34.34 13.70
CA ASP A 274 -5.98 -33.15 14.03
C ASP A 274 -6.03 -32.15 12.86
N ASP A 275 -6.07 -30.87 13.17
CA ASP A 275 -6.19 -29.83 12.15
C ASP A 275 -4.88 -29.66 11.34
N PRO A 276 -4.96 -29.21 10.07
CA PRO A 276 -3.79 -29.05 9.20
C PRO A 276 -2.69 -28.12 9.75
N ASP A 277 -3.03 -27.22 10.68
CA ASP A 277 -2.08 -26.35 11.38
C ASP A 277 -1.43 -26.98 12.60
N GLY A 278 -1.62 -28.28 12.81
CA GLY A 278 -1.01 -29.05 13.89
C GLY A 278 -1.72 -28.93 15.25
N VAL A 279 -2.88 -28.28 15.30
CA VAL A 279 -3.70 -28.22 16.52
C VAL A 279 -4.46 -29.53 16.70
N PRO A 280 -4.37 -30.20 17.87
CA PRO A 280 -5.02 -31.50 18.08
C PRO A 280 -6.55 -31.44 18.03
N ALA A 281 -7.17 -32.52 17.56
CA ALA A 281 -8.63 -32.68 17.52
C ALA A 281 -9.29 -32.39 18.88
N GLY A 282 -10.37 -31.59 18.88
CA GLY A 282 -11.10 -31.20 20.09
C GLY A 282 -10.42 -30.13 20.95
N THR A 283 -9.32 -29.51 20.47
CA THR A 283 -8.72 -28.34 21.13
C THR A 283 -9.55 -27.07 20.90
N ARG A 284 -9.98 -26.86 19.66
CA ARG A 284 -10.94 -25.81 19.29
C ARG A 284 -12.34 -26.22 19.75
N CYS A 285 -13.22 -25.25 19.98
CA CYS A 285 -14.65 -25.57 20.04
C CYS A 285 -15.06 -26.19 18.70
N GLU A 286 -15.87 -27.25 18.73
CA GLU A 286 -16.34 -27.88 17.50
C GLU A 286 -17.37 -26.97 16.84
N ILE A 287 -17.30 -26.81 15.52
CA ILE A 287 -18.33 -26.11 14.75
C ILE A 287 -19.71 -26.70 15.08
N GLY A 288 -20.67 -25.84 15.42
CA GLY A 288 -21.97 -26.27 15.97
C GLY A 288 -21.99 -26.42 17.51
N SER A 289 -20.92 -26.00 18.19
CA SER A 289 -20.84 -25.95 19.66
C SER A 289 -20.09 -24.72 20.19
N CYS A 290 -19.71 -23.79 19.32
CA CYS A 290 -18.94 -22.59 19.66
C CYS A 290 -19.82 -21.44 20.20
N ASN A 291 -20.77 -21.72 21.09
CA ASN A 291 -21.69 -20.71 21.61
C ASN A 291 -20.95 -19.59 22.36
N ASP A 292 -21.23 -18.34 22.00
CA ASP A 292 -20.73 -17.10 22.60
C ASP A 292 -19.18 -17.03 22.72
N GLN A 293 -18.44 -17.68 21.82
CA GLN A 293 -16.98 -17.69 21.90
C GLN A 293 -16.31 -17.71 20.52
N TRP A 294 -15.11 -17.14 20.49
CA TRP A 294 -14.20 -17.26 19.35
C TRP A 294 -13.60 -18.67 19.30
N VAL A 295 -13.51 -19.23 18.10
CA VAL A 295 -12.66 -20.40 17.83
C VAL A 295 -11.21 -20.04 18.22
N SER A 296 -10.72 -20.74 19.25
CA SER A 296 -9.39 -20.51 19.82
C SER A 296 -8.65 -21.85 20.01
N PRO A 297 -7.40 -21.97 19.53
CA PRO A 297 -6.66 -20.99 18.72
C PRO A 297 -7.31 -20.75 17.34
N SER A 298 -7.07 -19.60 16.71
CA SER A 298 -7.51 -19.32 15.33
C SER A 298 -6.96 -20.36 14.37
N TYR A 299 -7.67 -20.62 13.27
CA TYR A 299 -7.18 -21.43 12.16
C TYR A 299 -5.99 -20.72 11.51
N GLN A 300 -4.91 -21.45 11.27
CA GLN A 300 -3.73 -20.93 10.58
C GLN A 300 -3.65 -21.56 9.18
N ILE A 301 -3.60 -20.72 8.16
CA ILE A 301 -3.52 -21.11 6.76
C ILE A 301 -2.25 -20.51 6.17
N THR A 302 -1.37 -21.33 5.65
CA THR A 302 -0.26 -20.85 4.83
C THR A 302 -0.75 -20.68 3.40
N ILE A 303 -0.65 -19.46 2.86
CA ILE A 303 -0.97 -19.17 1.47
C ILE A 303 0.00 -19.97 0.58
N PRO A 304 -0.48 -20.75 -0.40
CA PRO A 304 0.38 -21.52 -1.28
C PRO A 304 1.36 -20.58 -2.03
N GLY A 305 2.49 -21.12 -2.48
CA GLY A 305 3.42 -20.38 -3.37
C GLY A 305 4.84 -20.15 -2.84
N ASP A 306 5.24 -20.72 -1.69
CA ASP A 306 6.66 -20.86 -1.36
C ASP A 306 7.30 -21.97 -2.22
N LEU A 307 8.05 -21.57 -3.26
CA LEU A 307 8.75 -22.48 -4.18
C LEU A 307 10.06 -23.04 -3.60
N SER A 308 10.51 -22.57 -2.43
CA SER A 308 11.84 -22.88 -1.89
C SER A 308 12.06 -24.36 -1.52
N ASN A 309 10.98 -25.14 -1.38
CA ASN A 309 11.00 -26.57 -1.08
C ASN A 309 10.40 -27.44 -2.19
N CYS A 310 10.34 -26.95 -3.42
CA CYS A 310 9.75 -27.71 -4.50
C CYS A 310 10.49 -29.03 -4.80
N ASP A 311 9.84 -30.17 -4.53
CA ASP A 311 10.27 -31.49 -5.03
C ASP A 311 9.49 -31.83 -6.31
N PRO A 312 10.06 -31.56 -7.50
CA PRO A 312 9.41 -31.85 -8.78
C PRO A 312 9.18 -33.35 -9.01
N LEU A 313 9.70 -34.23 -8.15
CA LEU A 313 9.52 -35.68 -8.23
C LEU A 313 8.34 -36.18 -7.38
N ASN A 314 7.71 -35.34 -6.57
CA ASN A 314 6.51 -35.69 -5.81
C ASN A 314 5.26 -35.65 -6.72
N PRO A 315 4.58 -36.78 -6.99
CA PRO A 315 3.50 -36.85 -7.97
C PRO A 315 2.23 -36.07 -7.60
N THR A 316 2.10 -35.60 -6.36
CA THR A 316 1.00 -34.72 -5.96
C THR A 316 1.34 -33.24 -6.07
N GLN A 317 2.62 -32.89 -6.21
CA GLN A 317 3.11 -31.50 -6.15
C GLN A 317 2.51 -30.69 -4.98
N ALA A 318 2.18 -31.37 -3.88
CA ALA A 318 1.44 -30.77 -2.75
C ALA A 318 2.19 -29.57 -2.12
N ASP A 319 3.51 -29.52 -2.32
CA ASP A 319 4.39 -28.48 -1.81
C ASP A 319 4.67 -27.37 -2.86
N CYS A 320 4.03 -27.42 -4.04
CA CYS A 320 4.24 -26.49 -5.17
C CYS A 320 2.93 -26.17 -5.87
N THR A 321 2.15 -25.25 -5.30
CA THR A 321 1.06 -24.62 -6.03
C THR A 321 1.42 -23.16 -6.23
N PRO A 322 1.79 -22.73 -7.45
CA PRO A 322 2.06 -21.32 -7.72
C PRO A 322 0.79 -20.53 -7.42
N PHE A 323 0.89 -19.58 -6.50
CA PHE A 323 -0.22 -18.72 -6.15
C PHE A 323 -0.16 -17.47 -7.02
N VAL A 324 -1.14 -17.35 -7.92
CA VAL A 324 -1.27 -16.24 -8.87
C VAL A 324 -2.22 -15.16 -8.34
N GLY A 325 -2.43 -15.12 -7.03
CA GLY A 325 -3.49 -14.34 -6.40
C GLY A 325 -4.84 -15.06 -6.48
N GLY A 326 -5.80 -14.62 -5.69
CA GLY A 326 -7.15 -15.18 -5.67
C GLY A 326 -7.89 -14.91 -4.37
N ARG A 327 -9.15 -15.33 -4.34
CA ARG A 327 -10.04 -15.13 -3.19
C ARG A 327 -9.98 -16.35 -2.29
N LEU A 328 -9.68 -16.13 -1.02
CA LEU A 328 -9.79 -17.15 -0.01
C LEU A 328 -11.27 -17.37 0.29
N MET A 329 -11.73 -18.58 -0.02
CA MET A 329 -13.09 -19.05 0.16
C MET A 329 -13.17 -19.93 1.40
N ALA A 330 -14.27 -19.80 2.15
CA ALA A 330 -14.64 -20.72 3.23
C ALA A 330 -15.93 -21.46 2.85
N ARG A 331 -15.86 -22.79 2.81
CA ARG A 331 -17.01 -23.69 2.68
C ARG A 331 -17.46 -24.14 4.06
N VAL A 332 -18.68 -23.78 4.44
CA VAL A 332 -19.32 -24.15 5.70
C VAL A 332 -20.56 -24.97 5.42
N HIS A 333 -20.79 -26.03 6.20
CA HIS A 333 -22.01 -26.83 6.13
C HIS A 333 -23.00 -26.41 7.23
N GLY A 334 -24.24 -26.11 6.84
CA GLY A 334 -25.27 -25.70 7.80
C GLY A 334 -24.99 -24.32 8.42
N GLY A 335 -25.54 -24.09 9.60
CA GLY A 335 -25.58 -22.79 10.27
C GLY A 335 -26.99 -22.20 10.30
N GLU A 336 -28.01 -23.03 10.05
CA GLU A 336 -29.40 -22.60 9.98
C GLU A 336 -29.80 -21.81 11.24
N PHE A 337 -30.25 -20.58 11.02
CA PHE A 337 -30.74 -19.66 12.06
C PHE A 337 -29.65 -19.15 13.00
N ASP A 338 -28.40 -19.10 12.54
CA ASP A 338 -27.27 -18.60 13.31
C ASP A 338 -26.57 -17.43 12.62
N THR A 339 -26.07 -16.49 13.42
CA THR A 339 -25.19 -15.39 12.98
C THR A 339 -23.84 -15.58 13.63
N HIS A 340 -22.82 -15.81 12.82
CA HIS A 340 -21.46 -15.98 13.30
C HIS A 340 -20.57 -14.90 12.69
N VAL A 341 -19.50 -14.55 13.40
CA VAL A 341 -18.63 -13.43 13.02
C VAL A 341 -17.25 -13.93 12.65
N TRP A 342 -16.72 -13.54 11.50
CA TRP A 342 -15.37 -13.90 11.08
C TRP A 342 -14.40 -12.80 11.44
N GLN A 343 -13.22 -13.18 11.91
CA GLN A 343 -12.06 -12.30 12.04
C GLN A 343 -10.93 -12.89 11.20
N VAL A 344 -10.49 -12.14 10.19
CA VAL A 344 -9.38 -12.53 9.33
C VAL A 344 -8.22 -11.55 9.55
N THR A 345 -7.05 -12.08 9.84
CA THR A 345 -5.80 -11.28 9.92
C THR A 345 -4.71 -12.02 9.15
N ALA A 346 -3.96 -11.31 8.32
CA ALA A 346 -2.88 -11.90 7.53
C ALA A 346 -1.53 -11.34 7.97
N ASP A 347 -0.59 -12.23 8.27
CA ASP A 347 0.84 -11.93 8.38
C ASP A 347 1.46 -12.31 7.03
N LEU A 348 1.36 -11.36 6.09
CA LEU A 348 1.93 -11.53 4.77
C LEU A 348 3.44 -11.39 4.88
N PRO A 349 4.23 -12.10 4.05
CA PRO A 349 5.65 -11.78 3.96
C PRO A 349 5.71 -10.29 3.64
N THR A 350 6.42 -9.49 4.46
CA THR A 350 6.78 -8.13 4.07
C THR A 350 7.27 -8.24 2.65
N ALA A 351 6.55 -7.62 1.70
CA ALA A 351 6.80 -7.76 0.27
C ALA A 351 8.31 -7.75 0.12
N THR A 352 8.90 -8.94 -0.06
CA THR A 352 10.32 -9.02 -0.32
C THR A 352 10.38 -8.26 -1.61
N ASP A 353 10.98 -7.06 -1.57
CA ASP A 353 11.30 -6.25 -2.72
C ASP A 353 11.47 -7.24 -3.88
N PRO A 354 10.57 -7.24 -4.87
CA PRO A 354 10.54 -8.31 -5.85
C PRO A 354 11.91 -8.47 -6.51
N THR A 355 12.80 -7.47 -6.38
CA THR A 355 14.19 -7.44 -6.86
C THR A 355 15.28 -7.64 -5.80
N GLN A 356 14.95 -8.15 -4.60
CA GLN A 356 15.84 -8.36 -3.44
C GLN A 356 17.02 -7.36 -3.37
N SER A 357 16.80 -6.18 -2.79
CA SER A 357 17.83 -5.15 -2.54
C SER A 357 18.09 -4.23 -3.74
N CYS A 358 17.03 -3.81 -4.41
CA CYS A 358 17.07 -2.81 -5.46
C CYS A 358 17.85 -3.20 -6.72
N THR A 359 18.23 -4.47 -6.87
CA THR A 359 19.11 -4.90 -7.94
C THR A 359 18.46 -4.75 -9.32
N ALA A 360 19.23 -4.26 -10.28
CA ALA A 360 18.79 -4.10 -11.66
C ALA A 360 19.46 -5.16 -12.55
N PHE A 361 18.78 -5.50 -13.65
CA PHE A 361 19.30 -6.39 -14.68
C PHE A 361 19.96 -5.59 -15.81
N PRO A 362 20.96 -6.17 -16.49
CA PRO A 362 21.78 -5.46 -17.48
C PRO A 362 21.06 -5.30 -18.84
N ILE A 363 19.80 -4.86 -18.81
CA ILE A 363 18.92 -4.60 -19.96
C ILE A 363 18.36 -3.19 -19.82
N ALA A 364 18.51 -2.39 -20.86
CA ALA A 364 18.00 -1.02 -20.92
C ALA A 364 16.93 -0.89 -21.99
N VAL A 365 15.74 -0.41 -21.63
CA VAL A 365 14.59 -0.26 -22.53
C VAL A 365 14.38 1.21 -22.85
N HIS A 366 14.21 1.57 -24.13
CA HIS A 366 13.98 2.97 -24.51
C HIS A 366 12.57 3.44 -24.14
N GLU A 367 12.42 4.66 -23.61
CA GLU A 367 11.12 5.24 -23.20
C GLU A 367 10.07 5.30 -24.33
N GLY A 368 10.53 5.51 -25.56
CA GLY A 368 9.70 5.64 -26.75
C GLY A 368 9.23 4.32 -27.35
N THR A 369 9.48 3.20 -26.68
CA THR A 369 8.98 1.89 -27.12
C THR A 369 7.46 1.85 -27.01
N ARG A 370 6.82 1.09 -27.90
CA ARG A 370 5.39 0.82 -27.88
C ARG A 370 5.12 -0.68 -27.75
N SER A 371 4.03 -1.01 -27.09
CA SER A 371 3.60 -2.39 -26.89
C SER A 371 3.26 -3.06 -28.23
N VAL A 372 3.37 -4.38 -28.29
CA VAL A 372 3.24 -5.14 -29.52
C VAL A 372 1.81 -5.08 -30.07
N THR A 373 1.70 -5.27 -31.38
CA THR A 373 0.43 -5.39 -32.09
C THR A 373 0.20 -6.85 -32.50
N PRO A 374 -1.02 -7.24 -32.89
CA PRO A 374 -1.27 -8.60 -33.35
C PRO A 374 -0.30 -9.03 -34.46
N PRO A 375 0.05 -10.33 -34.56
CA PRO A 375 0.99 -10.83 -35.56
C PRO A 375 0.72 -10.31 -36.97
N GLY A 376 1.75 -9.79 -37.63
CA GLY A 376 1.67 -9.23 -38.99
C GLY A 376 0.99 -7.86 -39.12
N GLN A 377 0.67 -7.18 -38.01
CA GLN A 377 0.07 -5.84 -38.00
C GLN A 377 1.02 -4.81 -37.36
N GLY A 378 0.72 -3.52 -37.54
CA GLY A 378 1.41 -2.43 -36.85
C GLY A 378 2.90 -2.24 -37.19
N ALA A 379 3.56 -1.40 -36.39
CA ALA A 379 5.00 -1.13 -36.50
C ALA A 379 5.86 -2.08 -35.64
N SER A 380 5.25 -2.69 -34.62
CA SER A 380 5.88 -3.67 -33.73
C SER A 380 4.96 -4.90 -33.61
N PRO A 381 4.90 -5.77 -34.65
CA PRO A 381 4.10 -6.99 -34.59
C PRO A 381 4.66 -7.96 -33.54
N TYR A 382 3.79 -8.69 -32.86
CA TYR A 382 4.18 -9.83 -32.04
C TYR A 382 5.00 -10.85 -32.88
N PRO A 383 6.09 -11.43 -32.35
CA PRO A 383 6.98 -12.30 -33.12
C PRO A 383 6.29 -13.55 -33.66
N ASP A 384 6.71 -14.02 -34.83
CA ASP A 384 6.24 -15.30 -35.34
C ASP A 384 6.82 -16.44 -34.49
N ALA A 385 6.07 -17.53 -34.32
CA ALA A 385 6.48 -18.69 -33.51
C ALA A 385 7.84 -19.30 -33.94
N ALA A 386 8.25 -19.12 -35.20
CA ALA A 386 9.52 -19.62 -35.70
C ALA A 386 10.72 -18.73 -35.34
N ASP A 387 10.47 -17.52 -34.84
CA ASP A 387 11.51 -16.53 -34.52
C ASP A 387 12.04 -16.67 -33.09
N PHE A 388 11.33 -17.38 -32.20
CA PHE A 388 11.78 -17.62 -30.83
C PHE A 388 12.95 -18.61 -30.79
N ASP A 389 14.03 -18.25 -30.11
CA ASP A 389 15.03 -19.23 -29.68
C ASP A 389 14.52 -19.99 -28.45
N TYR A 390 13.84 -19.30 -27.55
CA TYR A 390 13.21 -19.82 -26.34
C TYR A 390 12.02 -18.94 -25.92
N PRO A 391 10.91 -19.48 -25.38
CA PRO A 391 10.65 -20.90 -25.07
C PRO A 391 10.18 -21.72 -26.28
N SER A 392 10.19 -23.06 -26.15
CA SER A 392 9.69 -24.01 -27.16
C SER A 392 8.74 -25.04 -26.53
N PRO A 393 7.42 -25.01 -26.80
CA PRO A 393 6.76 -24.14 -27.78
C PRO A 393 6.68 -22.67 -27.33
N PRO A 394 6.69 -21.71 -28.26
CA PRO A 394 6.53 -20.30 -27.93
C PRO A 394 5.09 -19.98 -27.53
N PRO A 395 4.88 -18.98 -26.65
CA PRO A 395 3.55 -18.52 -26.27
C PRO A 395 2.82 -17.93 -27.48
N ALA A 396 1.49 -18.03 -27.48
CA ALA A 396 0.66 -17.39 -28.50
C ALA A 396 0.30 -15.97 -28.05
N TYR A 397 0.17 -15.04 -29.01
CA TYR A 397 -0.32 -13.68 -28.74
C TYR A 397 -1.65 -13.67 -27.97
N THR A 398 -2.52 -14.65 -28.21
CA THR A 398 -3.83 -14.78 -27.56
C THR A 398 -3.77 -15.23 -26.10
N ASP A 399 -2.60 -15.63 -25.60
CA ASP A 399 -2.44 -16.07 -24.21
C ASP A 399 -2.34 -14.88 -23.24
N PHE A 400 -2.13 -13.66 -23.76
CA PHE A 400 -2.00 -12.42 -22.99
C PHE A 400 -3.26 -11.58 -23.14
N TYR A 401 -4.25 -11.85 -22.28
CA TYR A 401 -5.58 -11.24 -22.36
C TYR A 401 -5.61 -9.78 -21.84
N ASP A 402 -4.67 -9.42 -20.97
CA ASP A 402 -4.54 -8.06 -20.40
C ASP A 402 -3.73 -7.10 -21.30
N HIS A 403 -3.11 -7.63 -22.36
CA HIS A 403 -2.26 -6.84 -23.25
C HIS A 403 -3.07 -5.86 -24.13
N THR A 404 -2.73 -4.58 -24.05
CA THR A 404 -3.28 -3.55 -24.93
C THR A 404 -2.30 -3.23 -26.07
N PRO A 405 -2.71 -3.32 -27.35
CA PRO A 405 -1.80 -3.12 -28.47
C PRO A 405 -1.46 -1.64 -28.70
N ASP A 406 -0.21 -1.38 -29.13
CA ASP A 406 0.29 -0.05 -29.53
C ASP A 406 0.24 1.03 -28.42
N VAL A 407 0.50 0.65 -27.17
CA VAL A 407 0.56 1.57 -26.02
C VAL A 407 2.00 2.06 -25.82
N PRO A 408 2.26 3.37 -25.65
CA PRO A 408 3.60 3.86 -25.31
C PRO A 408 4.04 3.32 -23.94
N LEU A 409 5.31 2.95 -23.77
CA LEU A 409 5.83 2.39 -22.53
C LEU A 409 5.52 3.28 -21.30
N LEU A 410 5.67 4.60 -21.42
CA LEU A 410 5.36 5.55 -20.34
C LEU A 410 3.88 5.62 -19.94
N SER A 411 2.99 4.97 -20.69
CA SER A 411 1.55 4.87 -20.41
C SER A 411 1.07 3.42 -20.35
N ALA A 412 2.00 2.47 -20.24
CA ALA A 412 1.72 1.05 -20.22
C ALA A 412 1.04 0.65 -18.91
N ALA A 413 0.16 -0.34 -18.99
CA ALA A 413 -0.42 -1.03 -17.84
C ALA A 413 0.25 -2.40 -17.65
N ALA A 414 0.14 -2.96 -16.45
CA ALA A 414 0.61 -4.31 -16.19
C ALA A 414 -0.03 -5.30 -17.19
N GLY A 415 0.76 -6.21 -17.75
CA GLY A 415 0.35 -7.15 -18.79
C GLY A 415 0.66 -6.69 -20.22
N ASP A 416 1.00 -5.42 -20.45
CA ASP A 416 1.40 -4.94 -21.78
C ASP A 416 2.73 -5.56 -22.23
N LEU A 417 2.77 -6.08 -23.46
CA LEU A 417 3.91 -6.77 -24.03
C LEU A 417 4.76 -5.85 -24.91
N PHE A 418 6.09 -5.93 -24.79
CA PHE A 418 7.05 -5.14 -25.55
C PHE A 418 8.04 -6.03 -26.31
N TYR A 419 8.01 -5.93 -27.64
CA TYR A 419 9.01 -6.51 -28.53
C TYR A 419 10.12 -5.50 -28.75
N LEU A 420 11.33 -5.84 -28.31
CA LEU A 420 12.46 -4.93 -28.31
C LEU A 420 13.60 -5.49 -29.17
N GLN A 421 13.98 -4.77 -30.21
CA GLN A 421 15.18 -5.10 -30.98
C GLN A 421 16.42 -4.53 -30.31
N GLN A 422 17.54 -5.23 -30.39
CA GLN A 422 18.81 -4.76 -29.85
C GLN A 422 19.32 -3.55 -30.65
N GLY A 423 19.64 -2.45 -29.97
CA GLY A 423 20.34 -1.30 -30.54
C GLY A 423 20.22 -0.01 -29.74
N PHE A 424 20.83 1.05 -30.26
CA PHE A 424 20.79 2.42 -29.68
C PHE A 424 19.69 3.31 -30.27
N GLY A 425 18.82 2.75 -31.11
CA GLY A 425 17.72 3.49 -31.73
C GLY A 425 16.55 3.69 -30.78
N SER A 426 15.68 4.65 -31.11
CA SER A 426 14.40 4.79 -30.41
C SER A 426 13.58 3.52 -30.54
N GLY A 427 13.02 3.03 -29.43
CA GLY A 427 12.23 1.80 -29.38
C GLY A 427 13.04 0.50 -29.28
N ASN A 428 14.36 0.60 -29.15
CA ASN A 428 15.26 -0.55 -29.00
C ASN A 428 15.65 -0.77 -27.54
N PHE A 429 16.23 -1.94 -27.27
CA PHE A 429 16.92 -2.21 -26.02
C PHE A 429 18.44 -2.28 -26.18
N GLY A 430 19.15 -2.03 -25.09
CA GLY A 430 20.61 -2.20 -24.99
C GLY A 430 20.98 -3.22 -23.91
N TRP A 431 22.06 -3.97 -24.15
CA TRP A 431 22.74 -4.68 -23.06
C TRP A 431 23.60 -3.69 -22.29
N LEU A 432 23.68 -3.86 -20.98
CA LEU A 432 24.41 -2.96 -20.09
C LEU A 432 25.68 -3.60 -19.54
N LEU A 433 26.58 -2.72 -19.13
CA LEU A 433 27.77 -3.02 -18.35
C LEU A 433 27.74 -2.10 -17.13
N TRP A 434 27.68 -2.68 -15.93
CA TRP A 434 27.58 -1.90 -14.69
C TRP A 434 28.83 -1.08 -14.38
N ASN A 435 30.01 -1.56 -14.80
CA ASN A 435 31.28 -0.94 -14.48
C ASN A 435 32.21 -0.94 -15.72
N GLU A 436 32.57 0.23 -16.24
CA GLU A 436 33.51 0.39 -17.36
C GLU A 436 34.91 -0.17 -17.05
N GLY A 437 35.24 -0.40 -15.77
CA GLY A 437 36.43 -1.12 -15.32
C GLY A 437 36.44 -2.62 -15.62
N LYS A 438 35.31 -3.19 -16.07
CA LYS A 438 35.20 -4.58 -16.54
C LYS A 438 35.10 -4.67 -18.07
N PRO A 439 35.60 -5.76 -18.66
CA PRO A 439 35.46 -5.99 -20.09
C PRO A 439 34.01 -6.35 -20.44
N GLY A 440 33.35 -5.55 -21.28
CA GLY A 440 32.05 -5.90 -21.87
C GLY A 440 32.14 -7.14 -22.77
N ASN A 441 31.98 -8.32 -22.19
CA ASN A 441 32.01 -9.61 -22.88
C ASN A 441 30.85 -10.50 -22.40
N GLU A 442 30.64 -11.60 -23.11
CA GLU A 442 29.50 -12.49 -22.88
C GLU A 442 29.50 -13.16 -21.50
N GLY A 443 30.69 -13.42 -20.91
CA GLY A 443 30.79 -14.01 -19.57
C GLY A 443 30.40 -13.02 -18.49
N THR A 444 30.85 -11.77 -18.59
CA THR A 444 30.46 -10.71 -17.66
C THR A 444 28.96 -10.44 -17.73
N LEU A 445 28.37 -10.44 -18.93
CA LEU A 445 26.92 -10.27 -19.05
C LEU A 445 26.13 -11.45 -18.48
N ALA A 446 26.56 -12.69 -18.74
CA ALA A 446 25.88 -13.88 -18.23
C ALA A 446 25.85 -13.90 -16.69
N ASP A 447 26.96 -13.53 -16.05
CA ASP A 447 27.02 -13.36 -14.59
C ASP A 447 25.96 -12.32 -14.13
N SER A 448 25.89 -11.17 -14.79
CA SER A 448 24.94 -10.10 -14.46
C SER A 448 23.47 -10.41 -14.78
N LEU A 449 23.19 -11.40 -15.62
CA LEU A 449 21.84 -11.89 -15.94
C LEU A 449 21.35 -12.96 -14.96
N THR A 450 22.19 -13.41 -14.02
CA THR A 450 21.79 -14.40 -13.02
C THR A 450 20.96 -13.72 -11.93
N TRP A 451 19.80 -14.28 -11.59
CA TRP A 451 18.98 -13.79 -10.48
C TRP A 451 19.76 -13.69 -9.16
N PRO A 452 19.64 -12.60 -8.38
CA PRO A 452 18.74 -11.43 -8.54
C PRO A 452 19.27 -10.31 -9.45
N GLY A 453 20.42 -10.49 -10.09
CA GLY A 453 21.20 -9.42 -10.72
C GLY A 453 22.36 -9.01 -9.82
N ASP A 454 23.32 -8.26 -10.35
CA ASP A 454 24.58 -7.94 -9.67
C ASP A 454 24.88 -6.43 -9.64
N SER A 455 23.90 -5.57 -9.90
CA SER A 455 24.11 -4.11 -9.91
C SER A 455 24.60 -3.53 -8.58
N PHE A 456 24.41 -4.24 -7.45
CA PHE A 456 24.90 -3.87 -6.12
C PHE A 456 26.05 -4.78 -5.61
N ASP A 457 26.65 -5.58 -6.48
CA ASP A 457 27.73 -6.50 -6.09
C ASP A 457 29.10 -5.77 -5.99
N TYR A 458 29.34 -5.21 -4.80
CA TYR A 458 30.59 -4.54 -4.44
C TYR A 458 31.61 -5.45 -3.75
N ALA A 459 31.43 -6.78 -3.77
CA ALA A 459 32.35 -7.71 -3.13
C ALA A 459 33.62 -7.95 -3.97
N ASP A 460 34.69 -8.41 -3.31
CA ASP A 460 35.93 -8.82 -4.00
C ASP A 460 35.77 -10.22 -4.59
N HIS A 461 35.78 -10.31 -5.92
CA HIS A 461 35.70 -11.56 -6.67
C HIS A 461 37.05 -12.03 -7.24
N GLY A 462 38.15 -11.36 -6.89
CA GLY A 462 39.49 -11.69 -7.39
C GLY A 462 39.69 -11.38 -8.88
N ASP A 463 38.90 -10.47 -9.43
CA ASP A 463 39.00 -10.04 -10.83
C ASP A 463 40.31 -9.30 -11.11
N THR A 464 40.99 -9.65 -12.22
CA THR A 464 42.39 -9.22 -12.50
C THR A 464 42.48 -8.25 -13.70
N GLN A 465 42.00 -7.00 -13.58
CA GLN A 465 42.15 -5.94 -14.61
C GLN A 465 42.41 -4.53 -14.03
N ILE A 466 42.62 -3.50 -14.88
CA ILE A 466 43.19 -2.17 -14.52
C ILE A 466 42.20 -1.01 -14.79
N TYR A 467 41.68 -0.40 -13.70
CA TYR A 467 41.12 0.96 -13.49
C TYR A 467 39.89 1.48 -14.29
N PRO A 468 39.11 2.43 -13.70
CA PRO A 468 39.21 2.94 -12.33
C PRO A 468 38.30 2.17 -11.37
N ALA A 469 38.85 1.82 -10.21
CA ALA A 469 38.07 1.30 -9.10
C ALA A 469 37.14 2.42 -8.58
N ALA A 470 35.94 2.03 -8.15
CA ALA A 470 35.08 2.84 -7.30
C ALA A 470 35.91 3.53 -6.20
N HIS A 471 35.66 4.81 -5.95
CA HIS A 471 36.47 5.61 -5.03
C HIS A 471 36.50 4.97 -3.63
N GLY A 472 37.68 4.53 -3.19
CA GLY A 472 37.87 3.90 -1.89
C GLY A 472 37.82 2.37 -1.87
N ILE A 473 37.52 1.71 -3.01
CA ILE A 473 37.54 0.25 -3.13
C ILE A 473 38.86 -0.19 -3.81
N PRO A 474 39.67 -1.08 -3.19
CA PRO A 474 41.00 -1.43 -3.71
C PRO A 474 41.01 -2.53 -4.78
N TYR A 475 39.83 -3.01 -5.19
CA TYR A 475 39.61 -4.08 -6.18
C TYR A 475 38.49 -3.69 -7.16
N ILE A 476 38.35 -4.46 -8.25
CA ILE A 476 37.26 -4.26 -9.23
C ILE A 476 35.97 -4.84 -8.66
N VAL A 477 34.91 -4.05 -8.72
CA VAL A 477 33.55 -4.45 -8.34
C VAL A 477 32.74 -4.86 -9.57
N ARG A 478 31.76 -5.74 -9.38
CA ARG A 478 30.81 -6.17 -10.43
C ARG A 478 29.61 -5.24 -10.53
N GLY A 479 29.23 -4.63 -9.40
CA GLY A 479 28.18 -3.64 -9.29
C GLY A 479 28.45 -2.33 -10.03
N TYR A 480 27.44 -1.48 -9.98
CA TYR A 480 27.36 -0.23 -10.72
C TYR A 480 28.42 0.79 -10.28
N VAL A 481 29.03 1.44 -11.27
CA VAL A 481 29.88 2.61 -11.07
C VAL A 481 29.54 3.60 -12.18
N GLU A 482 29.13 4.81 -11.83
CA GLU A 482 28.69 5.77 -12.85
C GLU A 482 29.82 6.09 -13.85
N PRO A 483 29.57 6.01 -15.17
CA PRO A 483 30.49 6.42 -16.21
C PRO A 483 30.83 7.92 -16.15
N GLY A 484 31.88 8.27 -15.42
CA GLY A 484 32.37 9.64 -15.30
C GLY A 484 32.42 10.16 -13.87
N ASP A 485 31.70 9.50 -12.95
CA ASP A 485 31.79 9.73 -11.51
C ASP A 485 32.06 8.42 -10.77
N SER A 486 33.31 8.19 -10.40
CA SER A 486 33.70 6.99 -9.65
C SER A 486 33.23 6.98 -8.19
N MET A 487 32.63 8.08 -7.70
CA MET A 487 32.05 8.16 -6.36
C MET A 487 30.58 7.74 -6.32
N ASP A 488 29.90 7.73 -7.47
CA ASP A 488 28.52 7.26 -7.55
C ASP A 488 28.48 5.75 -7.81
N LEU A 489 27.88 5.04 -6.85
CA LEU A 489 27.75 3.58 -6.79
C LEU A 489 26.28 3.18 -6.63
N MET A 490 25.35 4.08 -6.91
CA MET A 490 23.92 3.80 -6.77
C MET A 490 23.21 4.24 -8.05
N LEU A 491 22.38 3.36 -8.59
CA LEU A 491 21.60 3.67 -9.79
C LEU A 491 20.48 4.67 -9.45
N HIS A 492 20.60 5.92 -9.91
CA HIS A 492 19.57 6.94 -9.82
C HIS A 492 19.02 7.35 -11.19
N GLN A 493 17.88 8.05 -11.22
CA GLN A 493 17.46 8.75 -12.43
C GLN A 493 18.50 9.82 -12.81
N GLN A 494 18.66 10.03 -14.11
CA GLN A 494 19.66 10.89 -14.78
C GLN A 494 21.10 10.37 -14.82
N ASP A 495 21.41 9.31 -14.07
CA ASP A 495 22.68 8.62 -14.17
C ASP A 495 22.96 8.11 -15.58
N TRP A 496 24.23 7.96 -15.91
CA TRP A 496 24.64 7.23 -17.09
C TRP A 496 24.96 5.76 -16.76
N VAL A 497 24.62 4.84 -17.65
CA VAL A 497 25.06 3.44 -17.57
C VAL A 497 25.75 3.06 -18.86
N ALA A 498 26.88 2.36 -18.76
CA ALA A 498 27.63 1.94 -19.94
C ALA A 498 26.88 0.85 -20.70
N ALA A 499 26.92 0.95 -22.03
CA ALA A 499 26.40 -0.06 -22.92
C ALA A 499 27.43 -1.18 -23.10
N ASN A 500 26.97 -2.42 -23.00
CA ASN A 500 27.78 -3.58 -23.36
C ASN A 500 27.79 -3.77 -24.86
N THR A 501 28.98 -3.83 -25.44
CA THR A 501 29.15 -3.95 -26.90
C THR A 501 29.80 -5.26 -27.29
N GLY A 502 29.14 -5.99 -28.17
CA GLY A 502 29.61 -7.27 -28.69
C GLY A 502 28.45 -8.04 -29.33
N SER A 503 28.77 -9.13 -30.03
CA SER A 503 27.77 -10.15 -30.31
C SER A 503 27.47 -10.87 -29.00
N VAL A 504 26.21 -10.91 -28.61
CA VAL A 504 25.78 -11.41 -27.30
C VAL A 504 24.95 -12.67 -27.53
N ASN A 505 25.62 -13.79 -27.81
CA ASN A 505 24.93 -15.05 -28.16
C ASN A 505 25.64 -16.31 -27.66
N SER A 506 26.47 -16.18 -26.62
CA SER A 506 27.10 -17.32 -25.96
C SER A 506 26.05 -18.30 -25.44
N ALA A 507 26.47 -19.55 -25.22
CA ALA A 507 25.66 -20.52 -24.50
C ALA A 507 25.30 -19.99 -23.09
N ALA A 508 26.26 -19.41 -22.37
CA ALA A 508 26.03 -18.91 -21.00
C ALA A 508 24.98 -17.79 -20.93
N VAL A 509 24.93 -16.88 -21.91
CA VAL A 509 23.88 -15.85 -21.97
C VAL A 509 22.51 -16.47 -22.26
N ARG A 510 22.44 -17.44 -23.18
CA ARG A 510 21.20 -18.18 -23.45
C ARG A 510 20.72 -18.92 -22.20
N ASP A 511 21.59 -19.69 -21.55
CA ASP A 511 21.25 -20.44 -20.34
C ASP A 511 20.72 -19.50 -19.22
N ALA A 512 21.31 -18.31 -19.07
CA ALA A 512 20.82 -17.32 -18.11
C ALA A 512 19.44 -16.76 -18.50
N LEU A 513 19.22 -16.41 -19.77
CA LEU A 513 17.92 -15.92 -20.24
C LEU A 513 16.83 -17.00 -20.21
N GLU A 514 17.16 -18.25 -20.53
CA GLU A 514 16.26 -19.41 -20.40
C GLU A 514 15.78 -19.55 -18.96
N THR A 515 16.70 -19.43 -17.99
CA THR A 515 16.37 -19.42 -16.56
C THR A 515 15.42 -18.28 -16.21
N LEU A 516 15.66 -17.06 -16.71
CA LEU A 516 14.77 -15.91 -16.47
C LEU A 516 13.39 -16.07 -17.13
N VAL A 517 13.29 -16.80 -18.25
CA VAL A 517 11.99 -17.13 -18.88
C VAL A 517 11.25 -18.19 -18.06
N ASP A 518 11.95 -19.22 -17.60
CA ASP A 518 11.37 -20.37 -16.89
C ASP A 518 10.90 -20.02 -15.48
N ASP A 519 11.73 -19.28 -14.73
CA ASP A 519 11.41 -18.86 -13.37
C ASP A 519 10.47 -17.64 -13.35
N ALA A 520 10.34 -16.95 -14.50
CA ALA A 520 9.55 -15.75 -14.71
C ALA A 520 9.66 -14.70 -13.57
N PRO A 521 10.88 -14.40 -13.06
CA PRO A 521 11.00 -13.48 -11.96
C PRO A 521 10.79 -12.03 -12.45
N VAL A 522 10.45 -11.13 -11.52
CA VAL A 522 10.25 -9.72 -11.84
C VAL A 522 11.61 -9.02 -11.92
N LEU A 523 11.96 -8.57 -13.12
CA LEU A 523 13.21 -7.92 -13.44
C LEU A 523 13.04 -6.39 -13.34
N ARG A 524 13.87 -5.74 -12.53
CA ARG A 524 14.01 -4.28 -12.61
C ARG A 524 14.97 -3.94 -13.75
N LEU A 525 14.45 -3.23 -14.74
CA LEU A 525 15.20 -2.76 -15.91
C LEU A 525 15.28 -1.23 -15.90
N ILE A 526 16.35 -0.68 -16.46
CA ILE A 526 16.41 0.77 -16.65
C ILE A 526 15.57 1.16 -17.87
N VAL A 527 14.82 2.24 -17.75
CA VAL A 527 14.16 2.91 -18.86
C VAL A 527 14.99 4.14 -19.21
N TRP A 528 15.45 4.26 -20.45
CA TRP A 528 16.36 5.33 -20.89
C TRP A 528 15.72 6.27 -21.91
N ASP A 529 16.14 7.53 -21.87
CA ASP A 529 15.64 8.60 -22.75
C ASP A 529 16.74 9.21 -23.65
N GLN A 530 18.01 9.07 -23.27
CA GLN A 530 19.14 9.56 -24.05
C GLN A 530 20.24 8.50 -24.19
N GLY A 531 20.78 8.39 -25.39
CA GLY A 531 21.98 7.63 -25.69
C GLY A 531 23.15 8.57 -25.98
N ALA A 532 24.32 8.29 -25.41
CA ALA A 532 25.55 9.00 -25.72
C ALA A 532 26.58 8.06 -26.36
N GLU A 533 27.40 8.61 -27.24
CA GLU A 533 28.46 7.90 -27.98
C GLU A 533 27.94 6.67 -28.76
N GLN A 534 28.85 5.83 -29.28
CA GLN A 534 28.52 4.58 -29.99
C GLN A 534 29.64 3.54 -29.81
N GLY A 535 29.30 2.26 -29.97
CA GLY A 535 30.28 1.18 -29.82
C GLY A 535 30.71 1.06 -28.35
N SER A 536 31.96 0.69 -28.09
CA SER A 536 32.49 0.38 -26.75
C SER A 536 32.37 1.50 -25.71
N ASN A 537 31.99 2.70 -26.14
CA ASN A 537 31.79 3.84 -25.26
C ASN A 537 30.32 4.27 -25.17
N GLY A 538 29.40 3.51 -25.78
CA GLY A 538 27.98 3.83 -25.75
C GLY A 538 27.47 3.88 -24.31
N ARG A 539 26.56 4.80 -24.03
CA ARG A 539 25.96 4.99 -22.70
C ARG A 539 24.47 5.29 -22.83
N TYR A 540 23.72 4.91 -21.81
CA TYR A 540 22.29 5.20 -21.69
C TYR A 540 22.05 6.04 -20.44
N ARG A 541 21.29 7.13 -20.57
CA ARG A 541 20.86 7.92 -19.43
C ARG A 541 19.59 7.33 -18.84
N ILE A 542 19.60 7.03 -17.55
CA ILE A 542 18.44 6.50 -16.84
C ILE A 542 17.38 7.61 -16.76
N GLN A 543 16.17 7.32 -17.20
CA GLN A 543 15.01 8.18 -16.99
C GLN A 543 14.18 7.70 -15.80
N ARG A 544 14.00 6.38 -15.67
CA ARG A 544 13.28 5.71 -14.57
C ARG A 544 13.56 4.21 -14.59
N PHE A 545 12.95 3.47 -13.67
CA PHE A 545 13.04 2.01 -13.61
C PHE A 545 11.66 1.40 -13.88
N GLY A 546 11.65 0.31 -14.64
CA GLY A 546 10.45 -0.46 -14.93
C GLY A 546 10.62 -1.90 -14.47
N LEU A 547 9.52 -2.50 -14.02
CA LEU A 547 9.42 -3.90 -13.67
C LEU A 547 8.92 -4.67 -14.89
N PHE A 548 9.63 -5.74 -15.24
CA PHE A 548 9.31 -6.56 -16.40
C PHE A 548 9.46 -8.05 -16.10
N ARG A 549 8.74 -8.89 -16.82
CA ARG A 549 9.05 -10.33 -16.95
C ARG A 549 9.59 -10.61 -18.34
N LEU A 550 10.58 -11.49 -18.43
CA LEU A 550 11.09 -11.96 -19.72
C LEU A 550 10.22 -13.11 -20.22
N ILE A 551 9.56 -12.91 -21.36
CA ILE A 551 8.64 -13.88 -21.95
C ILE A 551 9.34 -14.78 -22.97
N GLY A 552 10.32 -14.24 -23.68
CA GLY A 552 11.08 -14.98 -24.68
C GLY A 552 12.11 -14.10 -25.38
N PHE A 553 12.96 -14.73 -26.18
CA PHE A 553 14.05 -14.02 -26.85
C PHE A 553 14.51 -14.72 -28.13
N HIS A 554 15.32 -13.99 -28.90
CA HIS A 554 16.11 -14.49 -30.02
C HIS A 554 17.48 -13.80 -30.03
N LEU A 555 18.58 -14.57 -30.11
CA LEU A 555 19.94 -14.04 -30.15
C LEU A 555 20.62 -14.39 -31.49
N SER A 556 20.69 -13.41 -32.40
CA SER A 556 21.27 -13.62 -33.73
C SER A 556 22.81 -13.56 -33.72
N GLN A 557 23.46 -14.53 -34.39
CA GLN A 557 24.92 -14.52 -34.61
C GLN A 557 25.39 -13.69 -35.81
N SER A 558 24.49 -13.36 -36.74
CA SER A 558 24.89 -12.92 -38.10
C SER A 558 24.41 -11.53 -38.51
N GLY A 559 23.70 -10.82 -37.63
CA GLY A 559 23.15 -9.49 -37.92
C GLY A 559 21.98 -9.49 -38.92
N GLN A 560 21.57 -10.65 -39.45
CA GLN A 560 20.28 -10.80 -40.12
C GLN A 560 19.21 -11.11 -39.07
N GLY A 561 18.16 -10.29 -39.01
CA GLY A 561 17.05 -10.40 -38.04
C GLY A 561 17.25 -9.60 -36.75
N GLY A 562 18.50 -9.38 -36.32
CA GLY A 562 18.82 -8.71 -35.05
C GLY A 562 18.44 -9.54 -33.82
N SER A 563 19.17 -9.40 -32.71
CA SER A 563 18.73 -9.99 -31.45
C SER A 563 17.53 -9.21 -30.90
N TRP A 564 16.59 -9.90 -30.26
CA TRP A 564 15.43 -9.28 -29.65
C TRP A 564 15.03 -9.97 -28.35
N VAL A 565 14.33 -9.23 -27.48
CA VAL A 565 13.65 -9.76 -26.30
C VAL A 565 12.18 -9.39 -26.34
N LEU A 566 11.33 -10.25 -25.79
CA LEU A 566 9.91 -10.00 -25.56
C LEU A 566 9.70 -9.90 -24.04
N LEU A 567 9.24 -8.74 -23.59
CA LEU A 567 9.01 -8.44 -22.18
C LEU A 567 7.52 -8.22 -21.92
N GLU A 568 7.05 -8.61 -20.74
CA GLU A 568 5.76 -8.20 -20.17
C GLU A 568 6.03 -7.11 -19.14
N PHE A 569 5.34 -5.98 -19.23
CA PHE A 569 5.45 -4.89 -18.27
C PHE A 569 4.61 -5.20 -17.03
N MET A 570 5.17 -4.97 -15.84
CA MET A 570 4.51 -5.22 -14.56
C MET A 570 4.17 -3.92 -13.82
N GLY A 571 4.80 -2.81 -14.18
CA GLY A 571 4.67 -1.52 -13.51
C GLY A 571 5.98 -0.76 -13.50
N PHE A 572 5.93 0.49 -13.08
CA PHE A 572 7.13 1.26 -12.80
C PHE A 572 7.57 1.08 -11.36
N ASP A 573 8.87 1.31 -11.12
CA ASP A 573 9.46 1.13 -9.80
C ASP A 573 10.14 2.41 -9.33
N ASP A 574 9.60 2.98 -8.26
CA ASP A 574 10.15 4.14 -7.56
C ASP A 574 10.60 3.77 -6.13
N SER A 575 10.55 2.48 -5.75
CA SER A 575 10.67 2.00 -4.36
C SER A 575 12.06 2.07 -3.75
N CYS A 576 13.10 2.33 -4.55
CA CYS A 576 14.49 2.15 -4.15
C CYS A 576 15.31 3.44 -4.01
N GLY A 577 14.65 4.55 -3.70
CA GLY A 577 15.31 5.84 -3.52
C GLY A 577 15.93 6.37 -4.83
N GLN A 578 15.44 5.89 -5.97
CA GLN A 578 16.05 6.10 -7.28
C GLN A 578 15.51 7.32 -8.01
N LEU A 579 14.60 8.08 -7.40
CA LEU A 579 14.42 9.47 -7.81
C LEU A 579 15.82 10.08 -7.77
N GLN A 580 16.21 10.75 -8.86
CA GLN A 580 17.28 11.75 -8.74
C GLN A 580 16.90 12.55 -7.49
N THR A 581 17.83 12.86 -6.60
CA THR A 581 17.62 13.99 -5.70
C THR A 581 17.30 15.15 -6.64
N THR A 582 16.01 15.37 -6.83
CA THR A 582 15.47 16.46 -7.62
C THR A 582 16.16 17.63 -7.00
N GLU A 583 17.02 18.31 -7.76
CA GLU A 583 17.35 19.70 -7.56
C GLU A 583 16.86 20.20 -6.19
N ASP A 584 17.69 20.00 -5.15
CA ASP A 584 17.17 19.90 -3.78
C ASP A 584 17.58 21.10 -2.93
N ILE A 585 16.75 21.46 -1.96
CA ILE A 585 17.08 22.43 -0.92
C ILE A 585 17.50 21.65 0.33
N ASP A 586 18.65 21.98 0.88
CA ASP A 586 19.11 21.44 2.16
C ASP A 586 19.71 22.60 2.96
N LEU A 587 18.93 23.18 3.85
CA LEU A 587 19.36 24.24 4.73
C LEU A 587 20.07 23.61 5.93
N THR A 588 21.18 24.21 6.34
CA THR A 588 21.91 23.79 7.54
C THR A 588 22.28 25.01 8.34
N ILE A 589 22.40 24.85 9.66
CA ILE A 589 22.83 25.93 10.54
C ILE A 589 24.10 25.54 11.31
N GLY A 590 25.09 26.45 11.31
CA GLY A 590 26.39 26.24 11.93
C GLY A 590 27.04 27.54 12.39
N ASN A 591 28.25 27.43 12.97
CA ASN A 591 29.03 28.56 13.50
C ASN A 591 28.21 29.52 14.40
N LEU A 592 27.45 28.95 15.33
CA LEU A 592 26.66 29.71 16.30
C LEU A 592 27.60 30.35 17.34
N GLN A 593 27.54 31.68 17.48
CA GLN A 593 28.40 32.42 18.41
C GLN A 593 27.72 33.64 19.02
N VAL A 594 27.92 33.88 20.31
CA VAL A 594 27.50 35.14 20.95
C VAL A 594 28.53 36.22 20.67
N ILE A 595 28.10 37.38 20.15
CA ILE A 595 29.01 38.41 19.59
C ILE A 595 29.16 39.67 20.44
N ASP A 596 28.40 39.82 21.53
CA ASP A 596 28.55 40.96 22.44
C ASP A 596 29.96 41.04 23.02
N GLN A 597 30.59 42.19 22.86
CA GLN A 597 31.93 42.46 23.35
C GLN A 597 31.87 42.79 24.86
N GLY A 598 32.02 41.79 25.71
CA GLY A 598 32.03 41.93 27.16
C GLY A 598 31.55 40.67 27.86
N THR A 599 31.50 40.71 29.19
CA THR A 599 30.86 39.62 29.93
C THR A 599 29.35 39.81 29.91
N LEU A 600 28.62 38.77 29.51
CA LEU A 600 27.15 38.77 29.55
C LEU A 600 26.68 38.79 31.00
N HIS A 601 25.70 39.64 31.32
CA HIS A 601 25.06 39.66 32.62
C HIS A 601 23.67 39.02 32.58
N GLN A 602 23.23 38.50 33.72
CA GLN A 602 21.90 37.95 33.92
C GLN A 602 20.82 38.95 33.48
N GLU A 603 19.76 38.45 32.84
CA GLU A 603 18.64 39.21 32.27
C GLU A 603 19.01 40.19 31.14
N GLN A 604 20.28 40.28 30.73
CA GLN A 604 20.69 41.16 29.64
C GLN A 604 20.44 40.49 28.28
N PRO A 605 19.66 41.11 27.37
CA PRO A 605 19.58 40.68 25.98
C PRO A 605 20.95 40.69 25.30
N PHE A 606 21.20 39.74 24.41
CA PHE A 606 22.46 39.62 23.69
C PHE A 606 22.25 39.23 22.23
N SER A 607 23.24 39.50 21.40
CA SER A 607 23.26 39.25 19.98
C SER A 607 24.10 38.02 19.67
N VAL A 608 23.57 37.24 18.75
CA VAL A 608 24.12 35.96 18.31
C VAL A 608 24.30 36.03 16.81
N GLN A 609 25.40 35.46 16.34
CA GLN A 609 25.65 35.26 14.93
C GLN A 609 25.53 33.76 14.61
N ALA A 610 24.80 33.44 13.56
CA ALA A 610 24.66 32.09 13.03
C ALA A 610 24.97 32.09 11.53
N THR A 611 25.61 31.03 11.05
CA THR A 611 25.84 30.82 9.62
C THR A 611 24.85 29.79 9.12
N ILE A 612 24.07 30.17 8.12
CA ILE A 612 23.11 29.32 7.45
C ILE A 612 23.74 28.93 6.11
N SER A 613 23.67 27.67 5.73
CA SER A 613 24.12 27.21 4.41
C SER A 613 22.98 26.52 3.70
N ASN A 614 22.89 26.68 2.40
CA ASN A 614 22.12 25.80 1.54
C ASN A 614 23.12 24.82 0.92
N THR A 615 23.21 23.61 1.46
CA THR A 615 24.05 22.51 1.00
C THR A 615 23.43 21.75 -0.18
N GLY A 616 22.18 22.04 -0.49
CA GLY A 616 21.45 21.53 -1.64
C GLY A 616 21.88 22.15 -2.98
N THR A 617 21.24 21.69 -4.05
CA THR A 617 21.50 22.06 -5.44
C THR A 617 20.47 23.05 -6.03
N VAL A 618 19.41 23.40 -5.28
CA VAL A 618 18.40 24.40 -5.66
C VAL A 618 18.42 25.65 -4.81
N ASP A 619 18.18 26.79 -5.45
CA ASP A 619 17.99 28.07 -4.79
C ASP A 619 16.70 28.10 -3.95
N VAL A 620 16.82 28.47 -2.67
CA VAL A 620 15.66 28.86 -1.85
C VAL A 620 15.23 30.25 -2.27
N ASN A 621 14.11 30.37 -2.99
CA ASN A 621 13.59 31.64 -3.51
C ASN A 621 12.44 32.22 -2.67
N SER A 622 12.02 31.51 -1.63
CA SER A 622 11.02 31.91 -0.64
C SER A 622 11.69 32.43 0.64
N GLN A 623 10.96 33.27 1.37
CA GLN A 623 11.37 33.67 2.71
C GLN A 623 11.20 32.51 3.69
N PHE A 624 12.21 32.29 4.53
CA PHE A 624 12.20 31.37 5.67
C PHE A 624 12.73 32.07 6.93
N PHE A 625 12.61 31.43 8.10
CA PHE A 625 12.94 32.03 9.40
C PHE A 625 14.07 31.28 10.10
N VAL A 626 14.90 32.04 10.84
CA VAL A 626 15.88 31.49 11.76
C VAL A 626 15.59 32.00 13.15
N ASP A 627 15.39 31.08 14.08
CA ASP A 627 14.96 31.34 15.45
C ASP A 627 16.03 30.91 16.46
N LEU A 628 16.02 31.57 17.62
CA LEU A 628 16.86 31.27 18.77
C LEU A 628 16.00 30.79 19.93
N TYR A 629 16.48 29.76 20.64
CA TYR A 629 15.82 29.22 21.84
C TYR A 629 16.80 29.17 23.00
N LEU A 630 16.44 29.79 24.12
CA LEU A 630 17.30 29.88 25.29
C LEU A 630 16.76 29.01 26.41
N ASN A 631 17.45 27.90 26.68
CA ASN A 631 17.02 26.87 27.63
C ASN A 631 15.56 26.40 27.42
N PRO A 632 15.20 25.93 26.21
CA PRO A 632 13.84 25.48 25.92
C PRO A 632 13.43 24.29 26.80
N THR A 633 12.13 24.08 26.98
CA THR A 633 11.59 23.00 27.83
C THR A 633 11.64 21.63 27.17
N GLN A 634 11.64 21.61 25.83
CA GLN A 634 11.83 20.44 24.98
C GLN A 634 12.78 20.80 23.83
N THR A 635 13.54 19.82 23.33
CA THR A 635 14.55 20.02 22.28
C THR A 635 14.21 19.33 20.97
N ASP A 636 13.15 18.52 20.96
CA ASP A 636 12.66 17.82 19.78
C ASP A 636 11.15 17.51 19.94
N PRO A 637 10.25 18.23 19.23
CA PRO A 637 10.53 19.40 18.40
C PRO A 637 10.79 20.65 19.26
N LEU A 638 11.51 21.65 18.74
CA LEU A 638 11.56 22.98 19.35
C LEU A 638 10.22 23.70 19.11
N LEU A 639 9.58 24.20 20.18
CA LEU A 639 8.28 24.87 20.06
C LEU A 639 8.46 26.34 19.71
N ILE A 640 7.79 26.80 18.65
CA ILE A 640 7.94 28.16 18.14
C ILE A 640 7.59 29.26 19.15
N ASP A 641 6.70 28.98 20.11
CA ASP A 641 6.30 29.91 21.17
C ASP A 641 7.38 30.12 22.25
N GLU A 642 8.41 29.26 22.29
CA GLU A 642 9.59 29.42 23.13
C GLU A 642 10.74 30.21 22.46
N SER A 643 10.55 30.66 21.22
CA SER A 643 11.54 31.48 20.51
C SER A 643 11.84 32.78 21.28
N VAL A 644 13.11 33.00 21.58
CA VAL A 644 13.58 34.22 22.26
C VAL A 644 14.08 35.27 21.27
N GLY A 645 14.07 35.01 19.97
CA GLY A 645 14.45 35.98 18.95
C GLY A 645 14.56 35.30 17.59
N TYR A 646 14.24 36.04 16.52
CA TYR A 646 14.24 35.50 15.17
C TYR A 646 14.71 36.53 14.14
N THR A 647 15.04 36.04 12.94
CA THR A 647 15.23 36.87 11.75
C THR A 647 14.69 36.15 10.53
N ALA A 648 14.19 36.89 9.55
CA ALA A 648 13.77 36.34 8.28
C ALA A 648 14.94 36.36 7.27
N VAL A 649 15.11 35.29 6.51
CA VAL A 649 16.03 35.19 5.38
C VAL A 649 15.20 35.17 4.10
N PRO A 650 15.40 36.11 3.16
CA PRO A 650 14.50 36.26 2.02
C PRO A 650 14.71 35.19 0.93
N ALA A 651 15.92 34.67 0.81
CA ALA A 651 16.33 33.66 -0.17
C ALA A 651 17.77 33.20 0.17
N LEU A 652 18.15 32.00 -0.27
CA LEU A 652 19.53 31.50 -0.16
C LEU A 652 19.85 30.59 -1.36
N ALA A 653 20.84 30.99 -2.16
CA ALA A 653 21.20 30.27 -3.38
C ALA A 653 21.86 28.91 -3.08
N ALA A 654 21.74 27.96 -4.01
CA ALA A 654 22.34 26.64 -3.92
C ALA A 654 23.85 26.69 -3.66
N GLY A 655 24.35 25.84 -2.76
CA GLY A 655 25.76 25.78 -2.38
C GLY A 655 26.33 27.05 -1.73
N THR A 656 25.48 27.98 -1.29
CA THR A 656 25.92 29.24 -0.68
C THR A 656 25.63 29.30 0.82
N GLN A 657 26.32 30.21 1.50
CA GLN A 657 26.15 30.46 2.93
C GLN A 657 25.86 31.93 3.20
N GLN A 658 25.03 32.20 4.20
CA GLN A 658 24.72 33.52 4.70
C GLN A 658 24.88 33.57 6.21
N THR A 659 25.52 34.62 6.70
CA THR A 659 25.62 34.87 8.14
C THR A 659 24.54 35.85 8.57
N VAL A 660 23.75 35.46 9.58
CA VAL A 660 22.71 36.30 10.18
C VAL A 660 23.08 36.72 11.59
N THR A 661 22.53 37.85 12.04
CA THR A 661 22.66 38.32 13.43
C THR A 661 21.28 38.48 14.03
N ILE A 662 21.04 37.80 15.15
CA ILE A 662 19.76 37.77 15.87
C ILE A 662 20.02 38.26 17.29
N THR A 663 19.23 39.23 17.76
CA THR A 663 19.29 39.70 19.14
C THR A 663 18.15 39.07 19.94
N THR A 664 18.47 38.45 21.07
CA THR A 664 17.45 37.90 21.95
C THR A 664 16.55 39.01 22.51
N THR A 665 15.28 38.71 22.76
CA THR A 665 14.31 39.61 23.37
C THR A 665 14.51 39.71 24.89
N ALA A 666 15.11 38.69 25.50
CA ALA A 666 15.46 38.63 26.92
C ALA A 666 16.80 37.90 27.14
N GLY A 667 17.46 38.19 28.27
CA GLY A 667 18.58 37.40 28.76
C GLY A 667 18.15 36.21 29.62
N THR A 668 19.11 35.42 30.11
CA THR A 668 18.85 34.28 31.00
C THR A 668 18.85 34.69 32.48
N THR A 669 18.05 34.00 33.30
CA THR A 669 18.12 34.07 34.77
C THR A 669 19.11 33.06 35.37
N ARG A 670 19.62 32.12 34.58
CA ARG A 670 20.60 31.11 35.03
C ARG A 670 22.02 31.62 34.82
N LEU A 671 22.86 31.52 35.84
CA LEU A 671 24.26 31.96 35.78
C LEU A 671 25.16 31.01 35.00
N LEU A 672 24.92 29.70 35.10
CA LEU A 672 25.77 28.68 34.51
C LEU A 672 24.97 27.70 33.64
N ASN A 673 25.66 27.07 32.69
CA ASN A 673 25.14 26.00 31.84
C ASN A 673 23.90 26.44 31.05
N ASN A 674 23.95 27.61 30.42
CA ASN A 674 22.88 28.02 29.52
C ASN A 674 23.05 27.33 28.18
N ALA A 675 22.00 26.67 27.70
CA ALA A 675 21.94 26.13 26.36
C ALA A 675 21.23 27.13 25.44
N LEU A 676 21.87 27.48 24.34
CA LEU A 676 21.29 28.27 23.26
C LEU A 676 21.19 27.37 22.02
N TYR A 677 19.99 27.24 21.49
CA TYR A 677 19.73 26.58 20.22
C TYR A 677 19.45 27.63 19.16
N ALA A 678 19.83 27.33 17.93
CA ALA A 678 19.37 28.04 16.75
C ALA A 678 18.79 27.02 15.77
N MET A 679 17.66 27.36 15.16
CA MET A 679 16.98 26.53 14.16
C MET A 679 16.82 27.35 12.88
N VAL A 680 17.27 26.81 11.75
CA VAL A 680 16.92 27.32 10.42
C VAL A 680 15.61 26.66 9.97
N ASP A 681 14.84 27.41 9.18
CA ASP A 681 13.47 27.08 8.77
C ASP A 681 12.56 26.65 9.93
N SER A 682 12.55 27.46 10.99
CA SER A 682 11.83 27.19 12.25
C SER A 682 10.32 26.98 12.11
N LEU A 683 9.74 27.34 10.96
CA LEU A 683 8.33 27.18 10.62
C LEU A 683 8.06 26.03 9.65
N ASN A 684 9.08 25.28 9.24
CA ASN A 684 9.03 24.20 8.24
C ASN A 684 8.28 24.66 6.97
N GLN A 685 8.76 25.77 6.39
CA GLN A 685 8.16 26.44 5.22
C GLN A 685 8.83 26.05 3.91
N THR A 686 10.03 25.49 4.01
CA THR A 686 10.86 25.03 2.92
C THR A 686 10.96 23.53 3.06
N GLY A 687 10.49 22.77 2.06
CA GLY A 687 10.67 21.32 2.10
C GLY A 687 12.12 20.99 1.77
N GLU A 688 12.80 20.25 2.64
CA GLU A 688 14.23 19.94 2.53
C GLU A 688 14.46 18.42 2.44
N THR A 689 15.66 17.98 2.02
CA THR A 689 16.00 16.53 2.08
C THR A 689 16.32 16.02 3.48
N ASP A 690 16.89 16.87 4.34
CA ASP A 690 17.29 16.46 5.69
C ASP A 690 16.84 17.48 6.74
N GLU A 691 15.59 17.31 7.19
CA GLU A 691 15.01 18.11 8.27
C GLU A 691 15.72 17.94 9.63
N THR A 692 16.66 17.01 9.77
CA THR A 692 17.32 16.71 11.05
C THR A 692 18.56 17.55 11.29
N ASN A 693 19.10 18.20 10.26
CA ASN A 693 20.33 19.00 10.33
C ASN A 693 20.06 20.52 10.53
N ASN A 694 18.79 20.89 10.71
CA ASN A 694 18.29 22.27 10.84
C ASN A 694 18.54 22.92 12.21
N VAL A 695 19.14 22.22 13.17
CA VAL A 695 19.32 22.71 14.55
C VAL A 695 20.77 22.60 15.01
N VAL A 696 21.28 23.65 15.68
CA VAL A 696 22.58 23.66 16.34
C VAL A 696 22.50 24.22 17.75
N GLN A 697 23.37 23.75 18.65
CA GLN A 697 23.45 24.18 20.05
C GLN A 697 24.83 24.70 20.43
N ILE A 698 24.86 25.72 21.30
CA ILE A 698 26.05 26.08 22.11
C ILE A 698 25.71 26.20 23.59
N GLU A 699 26.74 26.13 24.43
CA GLU A 699 26.63 26.41 25.87
C GLU A 699 27.43 27.65 26.27
N PHE A 700 26.91 28.42 27.22
CA PHE A 700 27.58 29.61 27.74
C PHE A 700 27.17 29.95 29.19
N ASP A 701 27.97 30.79 29.84
CA ASP A 701 27.75 31.28 31.20
C ASP A 701 27.54 32.80 31.21
N VAL A 702 26.85 33.31 32.23
CA VAL A 702 26.63 34.75 32.45
C VAL A 702 27.00 35.15 33.89
N LEU A 703 27.36 36.41 34.08
CA LEU A 703 27.59 36.99 35.40
C LEU A 703 26.29 37.47 36.06
N PRO A 704 26.26 37.59 37.40
CA PRO A 704 25.16 38.26 38.08
C PRO A 704 24.98 39.70 37.57
N LYS A 705 23.73 40.17 37.57
CA LYS A 705 23.39 41.57 37.30
C LYS A 705 24.10 42.48 38.33
N GLU A 706 24.85 43.48 37.87
CA GLU A 706 25.52 44.41 38.79
C GLU A 706 24.50 45.33 39.48
N GLU A 707 24.16 45.03 40.73
CA GLU A 707 23.44 45.97 41.59
C GLU A 707 24.42 46.93 42.27
N TRP A 708 24.44 48.19 41.84
CA TRP A 708 25.18 49.25 42.53
C TRP A 708 24.53 49.54 43.89
N LEU A 709 25.05 48.93 44.95
CA LEU A 709 24.74 49.28 46.34
C LEU A 709 25.33 50.67 46.68
N ILE A 710 24.50 51.72 46.59
CA ILE A 710 24.84 53.06 47.10
C ILE A 710 24.85 53.00 48.64
N TYR A 711 26.03 52.90 49.24
CA TYR A 711 26.22 53.12 50.68
C TYR A 711 26.18 54.63 50.99
N LEU A 712 25.06 55.13 51.52
CA LEU A 712 24.98 56.44 52.16
C LEU A 712 25.60 56.34 53.58
N PRO A 713 26.68 57.07 53.90
CA PRO A 713 27.21 57.09 55.27
C PRO A 713 26.30 57.93 56.17
N LEU A 714 25.67 57.29 57.15
CA LEU A 714 24.96 57.97 58.25
C LEU A 714 25.96 58.77 59.09
N VAL A 715 26.00 60.08 58.87
CA VAL A 715 26.66 61.04 59.75
C VAL A 715 25.88 61.10 61.06
N LYS A 716 26.42 60.49 62.12
CA LYS A 716 25.95 60.66 63.49
C LYS A 716 26.34 62.08 63.97
N ARG A 717 25.35 62.90 64.33
CA ARG A 717 25.54 64.13 65.13
C ARG A 717 24.82 63.96 66.48
N PRO A 718 25.34 64.62 67.54
CA PRO A 718 25.37 64.11 68.92
C PRO A 718 24.00 64.02 69.61
#